data_AF-A0A9W9L876-F1
#
_entry.id   AF-A0A9W9L876-F1
#
_cell.length_a   1.000
_cell.length_b   1.000
_cell.length_c   1.000
_cell.angle_alpha   90.00
_cell.angle_beta   90.00
_cell.angle_gamma   90.00
#
_symmetry.space_group_name_H-M   'P 1'
#
loop_
_entity.id
_entity.type
_entity.pdbx_description
1 polymer ?
#
loop_
_entity_poly.entity_id
_entity_poly.type
_entity_poly.pdbx_seq_one_letter_code
_entity_poly.pdbx_strand_id
1 'polypeptide(L)'
;MAANNEPTLQLLPSSPASDDLEPPAGADAIPELRRGRALKSSHYLATNLPPLHSLPDIFADMASKAQQLGFEHVLTRLGGRPLRVATVCSGTEAPLLALELIQTGLVSNQQFRISHAFSCEIVPFKQSYIERNCRPPLLFRDITELGGDQARTAYGSFKAIPGGLDILIAGTACVDSSSLNSLQKTLQQGGESTATFGGLLQYAAKYRPRMIIQENGRSAPWGQMKDMWEEFGYICVQTNLNTKQYYIPQTRERTYMVIIDKHRLEAVHLITPLDPRGMKLTERVSDLIEKFKRPASAPVGHFMLDDEDRRLELIERKACLDSRSDVSWEQYKIRHDQQRKQLALGTGRPITRSLPGVNDLQVPDFYWHRFWQTQPERVWETVDINFLKRMLQGYDMNHKDRWIDLSQGVDRSNEGIAGVGVAHCITPKGIPFSTTRGGPVSGMEALSLQGLPLDRMLLTRETNAELMDMAGNAMKSTVVCAVMLAGLIAVPQILQNDEAGSIPPGDTQTPRLVPNEVYGFVRRTLQVADVPPVDQSALKAKAACSVICCYCERQTGVQDSIFLCTLCGHTACRSCYGNPTHSYRHVSPLSRVKPSEFIEDVKSVVPMKIRISGLSDSTFETFRPLYSGEILAQFWGDFLQCTRSAVHDQFRFFEIKRGRKWRVVYDGDHASLFLEIGPDSIQWLLYGRDSPYIRISAL
;
A
#
# COMPACT_ATOMS: atom_id res chain seq x y z
N MET A 1 -13.05 34.27 62.94
CA MET A 1 -12.95 32.80 63.12
C MET A 1 -14.20 32.18 62.53
N ALA A 2 -14.12 31.67 61.31
CA ALA A 2 -15.15 30.82 60.71
C ALA A 2 -14.41 29.81 59.83
N ALA A 3 -14.64 28.52 60.09
CA ALA A 3 -13.89 27.40 59.54
C ALA A 3 -14.52 26.90 58.23
N ASN A 4 -13.65 26.42 57.35
CA ASN A 4 -13.90 25.93 56.01
C ASN A 4 -14.67 24.61 55.98
N ASN A 5 -15.62 24.51 55.06
CA ASN A 5 -16.14 23.26 54.48
C ASN A 5 -16.37 23.52 52.98
N GLU A 6 -15.49 23.00 52.12
CA GLU A 6 -15.68 22.97 50.67
C GLU A 6 -16.25 21.61 50.24
N PRO A 7 -17.25 21.56 49.33
CA PRO A 7 -17.63 20.36 48.62
C PRO A 7 -16.95 20.28 47.24
N THR A 8 -16.57 19.06 46.89
CA THR A 8 -15.88 18.61 45.68
C THR A 8 -16.62 18.96 44.38
N LEU A 9 -16.00 19.73 43.49
CA LEU A 9 -16.48 20.04 42.15
C LEU A 9 -16.14 18.91 41.16
N GLN A 10 -17.15 18.34 40.53
CA GLN A 10 -17.03 17.41 39.40
C GLN A 10 -16.45 18.13 38.18
N LEU A 11 -15.38 17.57 37.62
CA LEU A 11 -14.74 18.03 36.37
C LEU A 11 -15.65 17.74 35.17
N LEU A 12 -16.10 18.80 34.51
CA LEU A 12 -16.71 18.77 33.17
C LEU A 12 -15.67 18.36 32.11
N PRO A 13 -16.05 17.67 31.03
CA PRO A 13 -15.14 17.31 29.96
C PRO A 13 -14.65 18.55 29.21
N SER A 14 -13.34 18.58 28.97
CA SER A 14 -12.60 19.61 28.25
C SER A 14 -13.23 19.99 26.91
N SER A 15 -13.31 21.29 26.67
CA SER A 15 -13.69 21.94 25.41
C SER A 15 -12.88 21.42 24.21
N PRO A 16 -13.44 21.42 22.98
CA PRO A 16 -12.68 21.14 21.78
C PRO A 16 -11.61 22.22 21.61
N ALA A 17 -10.39 21.79 21.29
CA ALA A 17 -9.21 22.63 21.16
C ALA A 17 -9.47 23.86 20.29
N SER A 18 -9.16 25.04 20.82
CA SER A 18 -9.28 26.33 20.13
C SER A 18 -8.11 26.64 19.18
N ASP A 19 -7.29 25.64 18.82
CA ASP A 19 -6.06 25.81 18.02
C ASP A 19 -6.29 25.67 16.50
N ASP A 20 -7.54 25.58 16.05
CA ASP A 20 -7.93 25.17 14.68
C ASP A 20 -8.37 26.33 13.75
N LEU A 21 -7.96 27.58 14.02
CA LEU A 21 -8.30 28.72 13.15
C LEU A 21 -7.10 29.13 12.29
N GLU A 22 -7.27 29.06 10.95
CA GLU A 22 -6.36 29.68 9.99
C GLU A 22 -6.22 31.19 10.27
N PRO A 23 -5.02 31.79 10.17
CA PRO A 23 -4.87 33.24 10.29
C PRO A 23 -5.55 33.95 9.11
N PRO A 24 -6.22 35.09 9.34
CA PRO A 24 -6.92 35.83 8.27
C PRO A 24 -5.94 36.38 7.22
N ALA A 25 -6.36 36.31 5.96
CA ALA A 25 -5.55 36.65 4.79
C ALA A 25 -5.28 38.16 4.63
N GLY A 26 -4.05 38.53 4.24
CA GLY A 26 -3.79 39.78 3.55
C GLY A 26 -4.12 39.64 2.05
N ALA A 27 -4.62 40.71 1.43
CA ALA A 27 -5.18 40.70 0.07
C ALA A 27 -4.18 40.37 -1.07
N ASP A 28 -2.87 40.36 -0.78
CA ASP A 28 -1.81 40.33 -1.82
C ASP A 28 -1.06 38.98 -1.94
N ALA A 29 -1.53 37.91 -1.31
CA ALA A 29 -0.84 36.62 -1.35
C ALA A 29 -1.19 35.80 -2.61
N ILE A 30 -0.16 35.47 -3.42
CA ILE A 30 -0.28 34.57 -4.59
C ILE A 30 -0.93 33.23 -4.17
N PRO A 31 -2.04 32.80 -4.80
CA PRO A 31 -2.79 31.61 -4.40
C PRO A 31 -1.96 30.32 -4.39
N GLU A 32 -1.00 30.17 -5.30
CA GLU A 32 -0.09 29.02 -5.41
C GLU A 32 0.88 28.96 -4.23
N LEU A 33 1.45 30.11 -3.82
CA LEU A 33 2.30 30.20 -2.64
C LEU A 33 1.51 29.99 -1.35
N ARG A 34 0.24 30.42 -1.30
CA ARG A 34 -0.66 30.15 -0.16
C ARG A 34 -1.00 28.66 -0.06
N ARG A 35 -1.35 28.03 -1.19
CA ARG A 35 -1.62 26.58 -1.28
C ARG A 35 -0.38 25.72 -1.05
N GLY A 36 0.81 26.28 -1.29
CA GLY A 36 2.09 25.64 -1.01
C GLY A 36 2.58 25.82 0.44
N ARG A 37 1.95 26.67 1.26
CA ARG A 37 2.30 26.77 2.69
C ARG A 37 1.76 25.56 3.44
N ALA A 38 2.66 24.75 3.99
CA ALA A 38 2.31 23.65 4.86
C ALA A 38 1.50 24.18 6.07
N LEU A 39 0.34 23.57 6.32
CA LEU A 39 -0.38 23.74 7.58
C LEU A 39 0.58 23.32 8.72
N LYS A 40 0.82 24.22 9.66
CA LYS A 40 1.85 24.06 10.70
C LYS A 40 1.52 22.99 11.76
N SER A 41 0.39 22.29 11.68
CA SER A 41 -0.01 21.30 12.66
C SER A 41 -0.56 20.00 12.05
N SER A 42 0.02 18.88 12.51
CA SER A 42 -0.57 17.52 12.55
C SER A 42 -0.57 16.60 11.32
N HIS A 43 0.19 16.83 10.25
CA HIS A 43 0.28 15.81 9.19
C HIS A 43 1.06 14.57 9.67
N TYR A 44 0.49 13.38 9.50
CA TYR A 44 1.17 12.11 9.83
C TYR A 44 2.32 11.76 8.85
N LEU A 45 2.42 12.46 7.72
CA LEU A 45 3.50 12.26 6.76
C LEU A 45 4.74 13.08 7.16
N ALA A 46 5.92 12.46 7.13
CA ALA A 46 7.18 13.14 7.38
C ALA A 46 7.60 13.94 6.14
N THR A 47 7.24 15.22 6.12
CA THR A 47 7.57 16.17 5.04
C THR A 47 9.05 16.56 5.02
N ASN A 48 9.79 16.28 6.09
CA ASN A 48 11.24 16.48 6.19
C ASN A 48 12.07 15.30 5.64
N LEU A 49 11.42 14.21 5.21
CA LEU A 49 12.08 13.06 4.61
C LEU A 49 11.81 13.00 3.11
N PRO A 50 12.75 12.50 2.28
CA PRO A 50 12.49 12.30 0.86
C PRO A 50 11.30 11.34 0.66
N PRO A 51 10.39 11.62 -0.29
CA PRO A 51 9.26 10.74 -0.58
C PRO A 51 9.74 9.33 -0.94
N LEU A 52 9.23 8.32 -0.24
CA LEU A 52 9.62 6.92 -0.42
C LEU A 52 8.37 6.06 -0.46
N HIS A 53 8.12 5.41 -1.60
CA HIS A 53 6.87 4.67 -1.85
C HIS A 53 7.05 3.36 -2.61
N SER A 54 8.13 3.20 -3.39
CA SER A 54 8.41 1.94 -4.07
C SER A 54 8.91 0.90 -3.08
N LEU A 55 8.46 -0.36 -3.21
CA LEU A 55 8.97 -1.43 -2.34
C LEU A 55 10.47 -1.66 -2.49
N PRO A 56 11.07 -1.66 -3.71
CA PRO A 56 12.52 -1.77 -3.85
C PRO A 56 13.28 -0.71 -3.03
N ASP A 57 12.88 0.56 -3.12
CA ASP A 57 13.59 1.63 -2.40
C ASP A 57 13.35 1.58 -0.89
N ILE A 58 12.13 1.22 -0.46
CA ILE A 58 11.80 1.00 0.95
C ILE A 58 12.69 -0.09 1.55
N PHE A 59 12.78 -1.25 0.90
CA PHE A 59 13.57 -2.37 1.40
C PHE A 59 15.08 -2.14 1.24
N ALA A 60 15.53 -1.34 0.26
CA ALA A 60 16.92 -0.88 0.19
C ALA A 60 17.30 0.02 1.39
N ASP A 61 16.45 0.97 1.78
CA ASP A 61 16.66 1.78 2.99
C ASP A 61 16.68 0.91 4.25
N MET A 62 15.73 -0.03 4.37
CA MET A 62 15.71 -0.98 5.49
C MET A 62 16.96 -1.86 5.55
N ALA A 63 17.45 -2.35 4.41
CA ALA A 63 18.65 -3.17 4.32
C ALA A 63 19.89 -2.38 4.74
N SER A 64 20.03 -1.14 4.27
CA SER A 64 21.07 -0.20 4.68
C SER A 64 21.07 0.03 6.19
N LYS A 65 19.89 0.27 6.79
CA LYS A 65 19.75 0.37 8.26
C LYS A 65 20.14 -0.92 8.97
N ALA A 66 19.69 -2.08 8.48
CA ALA A 66 20.04 -3.36 9.09
C ALA A 66 21.56 -3.56 9.15
N GLN A 67 22.28 -3.22 8.08
CA GLN A 67 23.74 -3.27 8.05
C GLN A 67 24.36 -2.36 9.11
N GLN A 68 23.92 -1.10 9.21
CA GLN A 68 24.39 -0.16 10.24
C GLN A 68 24.11 -0.64 11.67
N LEU A 69 23.05 -1.43 11.86
CA LEU A 69 22.66 -1.98 13.16
C LEU A 69 23.35 -3.31 13.49
N GLY A 70 24.22 -3.84 12.61
CA GLY A 70 25.02 -5.04 12.88
C GLY A 70 24.45 -6.33 12.31
N PHE A 71 23.66 -6.26 11.22
CA PHE A 71 23.17 -7.45 10.52
C PHE A 71 24.29 -8.36 9.98
N GLU A 72 25.50 -7.84 9.75
CA GLU A 72 26.69 -8.64 9.42
C GLU A 72 26.97 -9.75 10.44
N HIS A 73 26.71 -9.51 11.73
CA HIS A 73 26.88 -10.54 12.76
C HIS A 73 25.88 -11.69 12.58
N VAL A 74 24.67 -11.41 12.09
CA VAL A 74 23.68 -12.44 11.75
C VAL A 74 24.19 -13.27 10.59
N LEU A 75 24.69 -12.63 9.53
CA LEU A 75 25.25 -13.31 8.35
C LEU A 75 26.44 -14.19 8.71
N THR A 76 27.34 -13.68 9.55
CA THR A 76 28.51 -14.42 10.05
C THR A 76 28.08 -15.67 10.82
N ARG A 77 27.01 -15.58 11.63
CA ARG A 77 26.47 -16.70 12.39
C ARG A 77 25.70 -17.71 11.55
N LEU A 78 25.09 -17.27 10.45
CA LEU A 78 24.53 -18.19 9.47
C LEU A 78 25.64 -18.97 8.73
N GLY A 79 26.82 -18.36 8.51
CA GLY A 79 27.96 -19.06 7.91
C GLY A 79 27.65 -19.67 6.53
N GLY A 80 26.73 -19.06 5.77
CA GLY A 80 26.25 -19.56 4.48
C GLY A 80 25.11 -20.59 4.55
N ARG A 81 24.73 -21.08 5.73
CA ARG A 81 23.54 -21.90 5.92
C ARG A 81 22.27 -21.05 5.68
N PRO A 82 21.19 -21.62 5.14
CA PRO A 82 19.95 -20.88 4.99
C PRO A 82 19.31 -20.59 6.35
N LEU A 83 18.67 -19.43 6.47
CA LEU A 83 17.78 -19.09 7.57
C LEU A 83 16.51 -19.95 7.46
N ARG A 84 16.26 -20.84 8.42
CA ARG A 84 15.12 -21.76 8.41
C ARG A 84 13.90 -21.09 9.02
N VAL A 85 12.87 -20.88 8.20
CA VAL A 85 11.69 -20.08 8.55
C VAL A 85 10.42 -20.88 8.30
N ALA A 86 9.43 -20.75 9.18
CA ALA A 86 8.07 -21.20 8.94
C ALA A 86 7.06 -20.12 9.32
N THR A 87 5.87 -20.19 8.74
CA THR A 87 4.79 -19.24 9.00
C THR A 87 3.50 -19.99 9.36
N VAL A 88 2.75 -19.44 10.32
CA VAL A 88 1.47 -20.00 10.74
C VAL A 88 0.44 -18.88 10.86
N CYS A 89 -0.74 -19.10 10.29
CA CYS A 89 -1.83 -18.12 10.25
C CYS A 89 -1.41 -16.77 9.64
N SER A 90 -0.46 -16.77 8.70
CA SER A 90 0.07 -15.54 8.08
C SER A 90 -0.85 -14.99 6.99
N GLY A 91 -1.71 -15.84 6.41
CA GLY A 91 -2.63 -15.57 5.32
C GLY A 91 -1.95 -15.29 3.98
N THR A 92 -1.12 -14.26 3.92
CA THR A 92 -0.51 -13.71 2.69
C THR A 92 0.97 -14.01 2.54
N GLU A 93 1.59 -14.68 3.51
CA GLU A 93 3.05 -14.90 3.56
C GLU A 93 3.87 -13.60 3.53
N ALA A 94 3.28 -12.48 3.98
CA ALA A 94 3.97 -11.20 4.09
C ALA A 94 5.35 -11.28 4.78
N PRO A 95 5.56 -12.09 5.86
CA PRO A 95 6.88 -12.23 6.47
C PRO A 95 7.93 -12.83 5.53
N LEU A 96 7.62 -13.91 4.81
CA LEU A 96 8.57 -14.52 3.87
C LEU A 96 8.87 -13.59 2.70
N LEU A 97 7.85 -12.95 2.15
CA LEU A 97 8.01 -11.97 1.08
C LEU A 97 8.87 -10.79 1.52
N ALA A 98 8.76 -10.37 2.79
CA ALA A 98 9.60 -9.31 3.33
C ALA A 98 11.08 -9.74 3.47
N LEU A 99 11.33 -11.01 3.82
CA LEU A 99 12.69 -11.57 3.84
C LEU A 99 13.27 -11.76 2.43
N GLU A 100 12.43 -11.95 1.41
CA GLU A 100 12.87 -11.92 0.01
C GLU A 100 13.17 -10.49 -0.45
N LEU A 101 12.29 -9.53 -0.14
CA LEU A 101 12.46 -8.13 -0.52
C LEU A 101 13.67 -7.49 0.16
N ILE A 102 13.98 -7.80 1.42
CA ILE A 102 15.18 -7.25 2.06
C ILE A 102 16.47 -7.69 1.34
N GLN A 103 16.49 -8.87 0.71
CA GLN A 103 17.66 -9.34 -0.04
C GLN A 103 17.92 -8.52 -1.30
N THR A 104 16.90 -7.91 -1.91
CA THR A 104 17.10 -7.05 -3.10
C THR A 104 17.80 -5.74 -2.73
N GLY A 105 17.67 -5.31 -1.46
CA GLY A 105 18.39 -4.17 -0.90
C GLY A 105 19.80 -4.47 -0.39
N LEU A 106 20.19 -5.75 -0.31
CA LEU A 106 21.52 -6.19 0.14
C LEU A 106 22.47 -6.35 -1.05
N VAL A 107 23.73 -5.94 -0.88
CA VAL A 107 24.79 -6.21 -1.86
C VAL A 107 25.04 -7.71 -2.00
N SER A 108 25.49 -8.17 -3.17
CA SER A 108 25.53 -9.60 -3.52
C SER A 108 26.32 -10.48 -2.54
N ASN A 109 27.37 -9.96 -1.89
CA ASN A 109 28.16 -10.67 -0.88
C ASN A 109 27.52 -10.70 0.52
N GLN A 110 26.39 -10.01 0.72
CA GLN A 110 25.65 -9.93 1.97
C GLN A 110 24.26 -10.58 1.88
N GLN A 111 23.92 -11.18 0.74
CA GLN A 111 22.69 -11.94 0.59
C GLN A 111 22.74 -13.25 1.37
N PHE A 112 21.59 -13.67 1.91
CA PHE A 112 21.45 -14.92 2.65
C PHE A 112 20.33 -15.76 2.05
N ARG A 113 20.44 -17.08 2.19
CA ARG A 113 19.42 -18.00 1.69
C ARG A 113 18.32 -18.18 2.73
N ILE A 114 17.08 -18.33 2.27
CA ILE A 114 15.94 -18.68 3.11
C ILE A 114 15.56 -20.12 2.82
N SER A 115 15.40 -20.92 3.88
CA SER A 115 14.84 -22.26 3.81
C SER A 115 13.44 -22.23 4.40
N HIS A 116 12.43 -22.14 3.54
CA HIS A 116 11.04 -22.21 3.96
C HIS A 116 10.69 -23.65 4.37
N ALA A 117 10.44 -23.88 5.66
CA ALA A 117 10.16 -25.20 6.20
C ALA A 117 8.70 -25.65 6.00
N PHE A 118 7.74 -24.78 6.33
CA PHE A 118 6.32 -25.01 6.07
C PHE A 118 5.50 -23.73 6.26
N SER A 119 4.31 -23.72 5.67
CA SER A 119 3.20 -22.80 5.96
C SER A 119 2.08 -23.55 6.68
N CYS A 120 1.29 -22.87 7.51
CA CYS A 120 0.04 -23.40 8.06
C CYS A 120 -1.09 -22.37 7.96
N GLU A 121 -2.17 -22.73 7.28
CA GLU A 121 -3.33 -21.84 7.05
C GLU A 121 -4.60 -22.68 6.95
N ILE A 122 -5.69 -22.25 7.60
CA ILE A 122 -6.96 -22.99 7.67
C ILE A 122 -7.95 -22.59 6.56
N VAL A 123 -7.84 -21.36 6.05
CA VAL A 123 -8.77 -20.80 5.07
C VAL A 123 -8.42 -21.28 3.65
N PRO A 124 -9.30 -22.02 2.94
CA PRO A 124 -8.96 -22.67 1.67
C PRO A 124 -8.50 -21.74 0.54
N PHE A 125 -9.11 -20.57 0.39
CA PHE A 125 -8.69 -19.63 -0.67
C PHE A 125 -7.31 -19.01 -0.37
N LYS A 126 -6.97 -18.82 0.91
CA LYS A 126 -5.63 -18.38 1.35
C LYS A 126 -4.59 -19.49 1.16
N GLN A 127 -4.91 -20.73 1.50
CA GLN A 127 -4.07 -21.89 1.16
C GLN A 127 -3.76 -21.93 -0.35
N SER A 128 -4.79 -21.70 -1.18
CA SER A 128 -4.64 -21.67 -2.64
C SER A 128 -3.77 -20.50 -3.12
N TYR A 129 -3.86 -19.34 -2.46
CA TYR A 129 -2.99 -18.19 -2.70
C TYR A 129 -1.52 -18.50 -2.34
N ILE A 130 -1.29 -19.10 -1.17
CA ILE A 130 0.04 -19.47 -0.66
C ILE A 130 0.70 -20.46 -1.63
N GLU A 131 -0.03 -21.49 -2.06
CA GLU A 131 0.48 -22.47 -3.01
C GLU A 131 0.91 -21.83 -4.33
N ARG A 132 0.10 -20.92 -4.89
CA ARG A 132 0.42 -20.26 -6.17
C ARG A 132 1.62 -19.34 -6.09
N ASN A 133 1.72 -18.56 -5.01
CA ASN A 133 2.64 -17.44 -4.91
C ASN A 133 3.94 -17.77 -4.17
N CYS A 134 3.89 -18.71 -3.22
CA CYS A 134 5.02 -19.02 -2.33
C CYS A 134 5.51 -20.46 -2.45
N ARG A 135 4.67 -21.38 -2.94
CA ARG A 135 5.00 -22.82 -3.15
C ARG A 135 5.77 -23.43 -1.96
N PRO A 136 5.21 -23.40 -0.74
CA PRO A 136 5.84 -24.03 0.41
C PRO A 136 6.07 -25.54 0.16
N PRO A 137 7.17 -26.12 0.66
CA PRO A 137 7.37 -27.58 0.55
C PRO A 137 6.30 -28.36 1.35
N LEU A 138 5.76 -27.77 2.41
CA LEU A 138 4.66 -28.31 3.20
C LEU A 138 3.67 -27.19 3.52
N LEU A 139 2.39 -27.42 3.20
CA LEU A 139 1.29 -26.55 3.58
C LEU A 139 0.35 -27.33 4.51
N PHE A 140 0.44 -27.06 5.81
CA PHE A 140 -0.45 -27.63 6.82
C PHE A 140 -1.78 -26.88 6.89
N ARG A 141 -2.83 -27.61 7.25
CA ARG A 141 -4.19 -27.08 7.30
C ARG A 141 -4.52 -26.42 8.63
N ASP A 142 -4.11 -27.03 9.75
CA ASP A 142 -4.58 -26.64 11.07
C ASP A 142 -3.42 -26.56 12.06
N ILE A 143 -3.25 -25.39 12.66
CA ILE A 143 -2.18 -25.13 13.64
C ILE A 143 -2.35 -25.99 14.91
N THR A 144 -3.58 -26.39 15.24
CA THR A 144 -3.87 -27.20 16.43
C THR A 144 -3.31 -28.62 16.32
N GLU A 145 -3.01 -29.09 15.10
CA GLU A 145 -2.36 -30.39 14.86
C GLU A 145 -0.83 -30.32 15.00
N LEU A 146 -0.24 -29.12 15.00
CA LEU A 146 1.22 -28.94 14.96
C LEU A 146 1.94 -29.30 16.27
N GLY A 147 1.21 -29.59 17.35
CA GLY A 147 1.76 -30.19 18.56
C GLY A 147 2.14 -31.68 18.41
N GLY A 148 1.65 -32.36 17.37
CA GLY A 148 1.88 -33.79 17.10
C GLY A 148 3.24 -34.11 16.46
N ASP A 149 3.46 -35.37 16.07
CA ASP A 149 4.58 -35.79 15.20
C ASP A 149 4.27 -35.58 13.71
N GLN A 150 2.98 -35.66 13.37
CA GLN A 150 2.45 -35.45 12.03
C GLN A 150 1.22 -34.55 12.09
N ALA A 151 1.00 -33.80 11.02
CA ALA A 151 -0.20 -33.00 10.82
C ALA A 151 -0.72 -33.17 9.39
N ARG A 152 -1.98 -32.84 9.21
CA ARG A 152 -2.66 -32.91 7.92
C ARG A 152 -2.32 -31.69 7.08
N THR A 153 -1.86 -31.98 5.86
CA THR A 153 -1.66 -30.96 4.82
C THR A 153 -3.00 -30.41 4.32
N ALA A 154 -2.98 -29.24 3.67
CA ALA A 154 -4.13 -28.69 2.96
C ALA A 154 -4.73 -29.66 1.93
N TYR A 155 -3.90 -30.57 1.39
CA TYR A 155 -4.28 -31.64 0.46
C TYR A 155 -4.85 -32.89 1.13
N GLY A 156 -4.93 -32.90 2.46
CA GLY A 156 -5.52 -33.98 3.24
C GLY A 156 -4.58 -35.13 3.63
N SER A 157 -3.32 -35.12 3.17
CA SER A 157 -2.31 -36.13 3.54
C SER A 157 -1.61 -35.81 4.86
N PHE A 158 -1.22 -36.82 5.63
CA PHE A 158 -0.38 -36.65 6.83
C PHE A 158 1.09 -36.51 6.45
N LYS A 159 1.76 -35.53 7.04
CA LYS A 159 3.21 -35.29 6.87
C LYS A 159 3.86 -35.01 8.22
N ALA A 160 5.12 -35.43 8.36
CA ALA A 160 5.91 -35.13 9.54
C ALA A 160 6.09 -33.61 9.70
N ILE A 161 5.95 -33.13 10.92
CA ILE A 161 6.06 -31.71 11.23
C ILE A 161 7.55 -31.33 11.35
N PRO A 162 8.06 -30.38 10.55
CA PRO A 162 9.45 -29.97 10.65
C PRO A 162 9.74 -29.23 11.96
N GLY A 163 10.82 -29.62 12.64
CA GLY A 163 11.41 -28.87 13.75
C GLY A 163 12.69 -28.11 13.36
N GLY A 164 13.39 -27.55 14.37
CA GLY A 164 14.69 -26.90 14.18
C GLY A 164 14.62 -25.59 13.40
N LEU A 165 13.56 -24.81 13.61
CA LEU A 165 13.39 -23.50 13.01
C LEU A 165 14.27 -22.45 13.68
N ASP A 166 14.84 -21.55 12.87
CA ASP A 166 15.45 -20.33 13.39
C ASP A 166 14.38 -19.31 13.77
N ILE A 167 13.37 -19.15 12.91
CA ILE A 167 12.25 -18.22 13.14
C ILE A 167 10.93 -18.89 12.79
N LEU A 168 9.97 -18.82 13.72
CA LEU A 168 8.57 -19.11 13.48
C LEU A 168 7.77 -17.80 13.54
N ILE A 169 7.03 -17.46 12.49
CA ILE A 169 6.19 -16.24 12.48
C ILE A 169 4.72 -16.64 12.56
N ALA A 170 3.99 -16.05 13.50
CA ALA A 170 2.60 -16.38 13.80
C ALA A 170 1.68 -15.15 13.81
N GLY A 171 0.65 -15.17 12.96
CA GLY A 171 -0.45 -14.19 12.97
C GLY A 171 -1.67 -14.78 13.66
N THR A 172 -1.68 -14.87 14.99
CA THR A 172 -2.77 -15.55 15.69
C THR A 172 -4.10 -14.83 15.46
N ALA A 173 -5.20 -15.58 15.43
CA ALA A 173 -6.51 -14.99 15.14
C ALA A 173 -6.85 -13.88 16.14
N CYS A 174 -7.45 -12.79 15.66
CA CYS A 174 -7.83 -11.63 16.47
C CYS A 174 -9.36 -11.48 16.63
N VAL A 175 -10.14 -12.46 16.18
CA VAL A 175 -11.60 -12.36 16.05
C VAL A 175 -12.31 -12.23 17.39
N ASP A 176 -11.84 -12.95 18.41
CA ASP A 176 -12.52 -13.02 19.69
C ASP A 176 -12.28 -11.77 20.54
N SER A 177 -11.13 -11.11 20.40
CA SER A 177 -10.76 -9.93 21.19
C SER A 177 -10.83 -8.61 20.41
N SER A 178 -11.32 -8.63 19.17
CA SER A 178 -11.40 -7.43 18.32
C SER A 178 -12.36 -6.38 18.89
N SER A 179 -11.96 -5.10 18.89
CA SER A 179 -12.84 -3.97 19.23
C SER A 179 -14.03 -3.81 18.27
N LEU A 180 -13.97 -4.44 17.08
CA LEU A 180 -15.07 -4.46 16.12
C LEU A 180 -16.06 -5.60 16.36
N ASN A 181 -15.75 -6.55 17.24
CA ASN A 181 -16.63 -7.62 17.64
C ASN A 181 -17.51 -7.15 18.82
N SER A 182 -18.83 -7.22 18.68
CA SER A 182 -19.77 -6.89 19.75
C SER A 182 -19.89 -7.98 20.82
N LEU A 183 -19.40 -9.19 20.54
CA LEU A 183 -19.40 -10.36 21.41
C LEU A 183 -17.96 -10.82 21.67
N GLN A 184 -17.18 -9.96 22.33
CA GLN A 184 -15.79 -10.28 22.66
C GLN A 184 -15.72 -11.46 23.63
N LYS A 185 -14.73 -12.34 23.44
CA LYS A 185 -14.45 -13.46 24.34
C LYS A 185 -13.06 -13.34 24.96
N THR A 186 -12.95 -13.80 26.20
CA THR A 186 -11.65 -13.95 26.89
C THR A 186 -10.99 -15.28 26.52
N LEU A 187 -9.68 -15.41 26.79
CA LEU A 187 -8.96 -16.68 26.56
C LEU A 187 -9.64 -17.89 27.23
N GLN A 188 -10.20 -17.67 28.42
CA GLN A 188 -10.89 -18.68 29.24
C GLN A 188 -12.23 -19.15 28.65
N GLN A 189 -12.91 -18.28 27.89
CA GLN A 189 -14.19 -18.58 27.27
C GLN A 189 -14.05 -19.43 25.99
N GLY A 190 -12.81 -19.65 25.54
CA GLY A 190 -12.51 -20.37 24.31
C GLY A 190 -12.89 -19.59 23.05
N GLY A 191 -12.38 -20.03 21.90
CA GLY A 191 -12.58 -19.35 20.63
C GLY A 191 -11.47 -19.67 19.64
N GLU A 192 -11.56 -19.08 18.44
CA GLU A 192 -10.57 -19.25 17.37
C GLU A 192 -9.20 -18.68 17.77
N SER A 193 -9.20 -17.57 18.50
CA SER A 193 -7.99 -16.91 19.01
C SER A 193 -7.29 -17.77 20.07
N THR A 194 -8.06 -18.41 20.96
CA THR A 194 -7.53 -19.36 21.96
C THR A 194 -6.99 -20.62 21.30
N ALA A 195 -7.69 -21.17 20.31
CA ALA A 195 -7.26 -22.39 19.60
C ALA A 195 -5.96 -22.17 18.83
N THR A 196 -5.85 -21.07 18.08
CA THR A 196 -4.64 -20.73 17.32
C THR A 196 -3.44 -20.47 18.23
N PHE A 197 -3.62 -19.73 19.33
CA PHE A 197 -2.56 -19.53 20.32
C PHE A 197 -2.15 -20.82 21.03
N GLY A 198 -3.13 -21.68 21.39
CA GLY A 198 -2.86 -22.99 21.98
C GLY A 198 -2.05 -23.91 21.06
N GLY A 199 -2.39 -23.97 19.77
CA GLY A 199 -1.62 -24.74 18.78
C GLY A 199 -0.19 -24.21 18.62
N LEU A 200 0.00 -22.89 18.62
CA LEU A 200 1.33 -22.27 18.60
C LEU A 200 2.18 -22.66 19.82
N LEU A 201 1.59 -22.61 21.02
CA LEU A 201 2.26 -23.02 22.26
C LEU A 201 2.64 -24.52 22.22
N GLN A 202 1.75 -25.39 21.74
CA GLN A 202 2.03 -26.82 21.63
C GLN A 202 3.19 -27.11 20.66
N TYR A 203 3.22 -26.45 19.49
CA TYR A 203 4.36 -26.56 18.58
C TYR A 203 5.65 -26.09 19.25
N ALA A 204 5.61 -24.92 19.93
CA ALA A 204 6.78 -24.34 20.56
C ALA A 204 7.29 -25.17 21.76
N ALA A 205 6.39 -25.84 22.48
CA ALA A 205 6.73 -26.76 23.57
C ALA A 205 7.54 -27.95 23.06
N LYS A 206 7.13 -28.52 21.92
CA LYS A 206 7.75 -29.71 21.35
C LYS A 206 9.00 -29.42 20.52
N TYR A 207 8.91 -28.48 19.59
CA TYR A 207 9.94 -28.27 18.56
C TYR A 207 10.92 -27.14 18.87
N ARG A 208 10.67 -26.36 19.95
CA ARG A 208 11.57 -25.33 20.48
C ARG A 208 12.23 -24.44 19.40
N PRO A 209 11.44 -23.73 18.57
CA PRO A 209 11.99 -22.77 17.61
C PRO A 209 12.87 -21.75 18.32
N ARG A 210 13.99 -21.37 17.71
CA ARG A 210 14.98 -20.46 18.34
C ARG A 210 14.36 -19.10 18.66
N MET A 211 13.55 -18.58 17.74
CA MET A 211 12.80 -17.34 17.87
C MET A 211 11.38 -17.50 17.33
N ILE A 212 10.42 -16.87 17.98
CA ILE A 212 9.04 -16.76 17.52
C ILE A 212 8.66 -15.29 17.43
N ILE A 213 7.97 -14.89 16.38
CA ILE A 213 7.39 -13.56 16.22
C ILE A 213 5.89 -13.71 16.15
N GLN A 214 5.21 -13.25 17.19
CA GLN A 214 3.76 -13.28 17.29
C GLN A 214 3.18 -11.89 17.04
N GLU A 215 2.20 -11.79 16.14
CA GLU A 215 1.47 -10.55 15.85
C GLU A 215 -0.02 -10.74 16.17
N ASN A 216 -0.64 -9.70 16.73
CA ASN A 216 -2.09 -9.63 16.92
C ASN A 216 -2.55 -8.17 17.12
N GLY A 217 -3.87 -7.96 17.22
CA GLY A 217 -4.48 -6.69 17.59
C GLY A 217 -4.06 -6.17 18.96
N ARG A 218 -4.19 -4.85 19.15
CA ARG A 218 -3.84 -4.17 20.41
C ARG A 218 -4.65 -4.66 21.62
N SER A 219 -5.90 -5.09 21.39
CA SER A 219 -6.83 -5.56 22.43
C SER A 219 -6.65 -7.04 22.83
N ALA A 220 -5.71 -7.76 22.21
CA ALA A 220 -5.42 -9.12 22.61
C ALA A 220 -4.88 -9.16 24.07
N PRO A 221 -5.09 -10.26 24.81
CA PRO A 221 -4.69 -10.39 26.22
C PRO A 221 -3.18 -10.67 26.35
N TRP A 222 -2.35 -9.70 25.94
CA TRP A 222 -0.90 -9.82 25.84
C TRP A 222 -0.19 -10.14 27.16
N GLY A 223 -0.69 -9.63 28.29
CA GLY A 223 -0.14 -9.98 29.61
C GLY A 223 -0.22 -11.48 29.89
N GLN A 224 -1.40 -12.07 29.73
CA GLN A 224 -1.61 -13.51 29.92
C GLN A 224 -0.79 -14.34 28.93
N MET A 225 -0.72 -13.92 27.66
CA MET A 225 0.10 -14.62 26.65
C MET A 225 1.60 -14.57 27.03
N LYS A 226 2.08 -13.43 27.53
CA LYS A 226 3.46 -13.25 27.99
C LYS A 226 3.77 -14.19 29.16
N ASP A 227 2.91 -14.21 30.18
CA ASP A 227 3.09 -15.06 31.36
C ASP A 227 3.20 -16.54 30.94
N MET A 228 2.32 -17.00 30.04
CA MET A 228 2.39 -18.36 29.50
C MET A 228 3.69 -18.63 28.75
N TRP A 229 4.17 -17.73 27.90
CA TRP A 229 5.46 -17.92 27.22
C TRP A 229 6.65 -18.00 28.20
N GLU A 230 6.63 -17.19 29.26
CA GLU A 230 7.66 -17.21 30.30
C GLU A 230 7.64 -18.51 31.10
N GLU A 231 6.47 -19.05 31.41
CA GLU A 231 6.30 -20.39 32.01
C GLU A 231 6.89 -21.50 31.11
N PHE A 232 6.76 -21.38 29.79
CA PHE A 232 7.36 -22.30 28.82
C PHE A 232 8.86 -22.06 28.59
N GLY A 233 9.52 -21.19 29.37
CA GLY A 233 10.96 -20.96 29.26
C GLY A 233 11.36 -20.18 28.02
N TYR A 234 10.59 -19.14 27.67
CA TYR A 234 10.96 -18.13 26.68
C TYR A 234 11.10 -16.74 27.32
N ILE A 235 11.89 -15.87 26.69
CA ILE A 235 11.96 -14.44 27.02
C ILE A 235 11.11 -13.67 26.00
N CYS A 236 10.23 -12.79 26.48
CA CYS A 236 9.28 -12.08 25.63
C CYS A 236 9.53 -10.57 25.63
N VAL A 237 9.55 -9.99 24.43
CA VAL A 237 9.61 -8.54 24.21
C VAL A 237 8.37 -8.10 23.44
N GLN A 238 7.48 -7.39 24.11
CA GLN A 238 6.26 -6.87 23.53
C GLN A 238 6.45 -5.42 23.07
N THR A 239 5.98 -5.09 21.87
CA THR A 239 5.98 -3.72 21.35
C THR A 239 4.72 -3.41 20.56
N ASN A 240 4.19 -2.19 20.67
CA ASN A 240 3.06 -1.72 19.88
C ASN A 240 3.55 -0.84 18.74
N LEU A 241 3.23 -1.22 17.51
CA LEU A 241 3.76 -0.59 16.31
C LEU A 241 2.62 -0.05 15.45
N ASN A 242 2.82 1.17 14.95
CA ASN A 242 1.92 1.78 13.98
C ASN A 242 2.56 1.76 12.59
N THR A 243 1.87 1.19 11.61
CA THR A 243 2.37 1.01 10.23
C THR A 243 2.91 2.31 9.61
N LYS A 244 2.26 3.46 9.86
CA LYS A 244 2.74 4.77 9.37
C LYS A 244 4.10 5.23 9.89
N GLN A 245 4.63 4.58 10.93
CA GLN A 245 6.00 4.80 11.42
C GLN A 245 7.03 3.90 10.75
N TYR A 246 6.60 3.02 9.85
CA TYR A 246 7.40 2.04 9.12
C TYR A 246 7.03 2.08 7.63
N TYR A 247 7.34 3.22 7.00
CA TYR A 247 7.30 3.48 5.55
C TYR A 247 5.90 3.62 4.91
N ILE A 248 4.96 2.74 5.26
CA ILE A 248 3.65 2.68 4.58
C ILE A 248 2.66 3.66 5.23
N PRO A 249 2.00 4.57 4.49
CA PRO A 249 1.10 5.59 5.02
C PRO A 249 -0.27 4.99 5.40
N GLN A 250 -0.28 4.10 6.39
CA GLN A 250 -1.50 3.52 6.96
C GLN A 250 -1.48 3.62 8.49
N THR A 251 -2.53 4.19 9.07
CA THR A 251 -2.79 4.10 10.51
C THR A 251 -3.33 2.70 10.81
N ARG A 252 -2.41 1.80 11.17
CA ARG A 252 -2.74 0.48 11.71
C ARG A 252 -1.79 0.16 12.85
N GLU A 253 -2.37 0.08 14.04
CA GLU A 253 -1.69 -0.36 15.25
C GLU A 253 -1.83 -1.87 15.41
N ARG A 254 -0.69 -2.53 15.60
CA ARG A 254 -0.59 -3.96 15.94
C ARG A 254 0.48 -4.14 16.98
N THR A 255 0.26 -5.09 17.86
CA THR A 255 1.26 -5.46 18.87
C THR A 255 2.01 -6.68 18.36
N TYR A 256 3.33 -6.63 18.49
CA TYR A 256 4.24 -7.72 18.16
C TYR A 256 4.89 -8.19 19.45
N MET A 257 5.13 -9.49 19.55
CA MET A 257 5.93 -10.10 20.60
C MET A 257 7.07 -10.89 19.98
N VAL A 258 8.31 -10.49 20.29
CA VAL A 258 9.52 -11.24 19.96
C VAL A 258 9.80 -12.18 21.13
N ILE A 259 9.76 -13.48 20.86
CA ILE A 259 9.82 -14.54 21.87
C ILE A 259 11.08 -15.37 21.57
N ILE A 260 11.99 -15.46 22.55
CA ILE A 260 13.33 -16.01 22.34
C ILE A 260 13.57 -17.16 23.33
N ASP A 261 14.08 -18.29 22.83
CA ASP A 261 14.30 -19.49 23.65
C ASP A 261 15.31 -19.21 24.78
N LYS A 262 14.84 -19.22 26.04
CA LYS A 262 15.64 -18.90 27.22
C LYS A 262 16.75 -19.93 27.45
N HIS A 263 16.48 -21.21 27.27
CA HIS A 263 17.46 -22.28 27.48
C HIS A 263 18.62 -22.18 26.50
N ARG A 264 18.34 -21.79 25.25
CA ARG A 264 19.39 -21.55 24.26
C ARG A 264 20.23 -20.33 24.63
N LEU A 265 19.63 -19.27 25.15
CA LEU A 265 20.35 -18.09 25.65
C LEU A 265 21.25 -18.42 26.84
N GLU A 266 20.78 -19.25 27.78
CA GLU A 266 21.56 -19.74 28.92
C GLU A 266 22.78 -20.54 28.44
N ALA A 267 22.58 -21.44 27.47
CA ALA A 267 23.65 -22.25 26.90
C ALA A 267 24.76 -21.41 26.26
N VAL A 268 24.43 -20.24 25.69
CA VAL A 268 25.41 -19.29 25.13
C VAL A 268 25.83 -18.20 26.11
N HIS A 269 25.48 -18.31 27.40
CA HIS A 269 25.87 -17.40 28.48
C HIS A 269 25.38 -15.94 28.28
N LEU A 270 24.21 -15.73 27.67
CA LEU A 270 23.69 -14.41 27.30
C LEU A 270 22.60 -13.84 28.22
N ILE A 271 22.33 -14.44 29.39
CA ILE A 271 21.32 -13.94 30.33
C ILE A 271 21.84 -12.81 31.26
N THR A 272 23.15 -12.55 31.27
CA THR A 272 23.80 -11.40 31.94
C THR A 272 24.17 -10.30 30.92
N PRO A 273 24.40 -9.02 31.32
CA PRO A 273 24.22 -7.84 30.46
C PRO A 273 24.88 -7.94 29.08
N LEU A 274 24.08 -7.67 28.03
CA LEU A 274 24.29 -8.13 26.65
C LEU A 274 25.07 -7.14 25.76
N ASP A 275 25.73 -6.17 26.37
CA ASP A 275 26.46 -5.10 25.69
C ASP A 275 27.53 -4.54 26.66
N PRO A 276 28.72 -4.11 26.21
CA PRO A 276 29.63 -3.26 27.00
C PRO A 276 28.95 -2.06 27.71
N ARG A 277 27.74 -1.64 27.27
CA ARG A 277 26.89 -0.61 27.88
C ARG A 277 25.97 -1.10 29.02
N GLY A 278 25.89 -2.39 29.30
CA GLY A 278 25.08 -2.95 30.40
C GLY A 278 23.57 -3.13 30.13
N MET A 279 23.12 -3.02 28.87
CA MET A 279 21.71 -3.09 28.48
C MET A 279 21.12 -4.52 28.54
N LYS A 280 19.86 -4.66 28.98
CA LYS A 280 19.15 -5.95 28.98
C LYS A 280 18.73 -6.36 27.56
N LEU A 281 18.54 -7.66 27.32
CA LEU A 281 18.06 -8.17 26.02
C LEU A 281 16.77 -7.49 25.56
N THR A 282 15.81 -7.36 26.47
CA THR A 282 14.48 -6.81 26.21
C THR A 282 14.53 -5.34 25.77
N GLU A 283 15.43 -4.57 26.39
CA GLU A 283 15.72 -3.17 26.04
C GLU A 283 16.41 -3.09 24.67
N ARG A 284 17.39 -3.96 24.41
CA ARG A 284 18.10 -4.00 23.13
C ARG A 284 17.19 -4.31 21.95
N VAL A 285 16.29 -5.29 22.08
CA VAL A 285 15.30 -5.60 21.02
C VAL A 285 14.38 -4.40 20.78
N SER A 286 13.88 -3.77 21.84
CA SER A 286 13.01 -2.59 21.74
C SER A 286 13.72 -1.40 21.07
N ASP A 287 14.96 -1.13 21.46
CA ASP A 287 15.82 -0.09 20.87
C ASP A 287 16.09 -0.34 19.38
N LEU A 288 16.38 -1.59 18.99
CA LEU A 288 16.59 -1.94 17.59
C LEU A 288 15.32 -1.76 16.75
N ILE A 289 14.15 -2.17 17.26
CA ILE A 289 12.87 -1.95 16.57
C ILE A 289 12.62 -0.45 16.39
N GLU A 290 12.88 0.36 17.42
CA GLU A 290 12.76 1.82 17.36
C GLU A 290 13.66 2.43 16.28
N LYS A 291 14.91 1.95 16.15
CA LYS A 291 15.88 2.41 15.15
C LYS A 291 15.48 2.08 13.71
N PHE A 292 14.63 1.08 13.49
CA PHE A 292 14.06 0.79 12.17
C PHE A 292 12.93 1.73 11.77
N LYS A 293 12.41 2.58 12.68
CA LYS A 293 11.37 3.53 12.34
C LYS A 293 11.81 4.45 11.20
N ARG A 294 10.89 4.66 10.28
CA ARG A 294 10.92 5.70 9.27
C ARG A 294 9.48 6.07 8.99
N PRO A 295 9.00 7.21 9.52
CA PRO A 295 7.65 7.65 9.23
C PRO A 295 7.41 7.73 7.72
N ALA A 296 6.19 7.41 7.30
CA ALA A 296 5.79 7.47 5.91
C ALA A 296 6.01 8.88 5.36
N SER A 297 6.73 8.99 4.24
CA SER A 297 7.06 10.27 3.60
C SER A 297 6.35 10.46 2.27
N ALA A 298 5.60 9.47 1.80
CA ALA A 298 4.76 9.53 0.62
C ALA A 298 3.29 9.27 0.99
N PRO A 299 2.33 9.95 0.34
CA PRO A 299 0.92 9.76 0.61
C PRO A 299 0.40 8.43 0.06
N VAL A 300 -0.72 7.96 0.59
CA VAL A 300 -1.38 6.71 0.20
C VAL A 300 -1.58 6.57 -1.31
N GLY A 301 -1.92 7.65 -2.01
CA GLY A 301 -2.13 7.65 -3.46
C GLY A 301 -0.90 7.20 -4.26
N HIS A 302 0.31 7.36 -3.74
CA HIS A 302 1.54 6.87 -4.41
C HIS A 302 1.70 5.34 -4.34
N PHE A 303 0.98 4.68 -3.45
CA PHE A 303 0.98 3.21 -3.34
C PHE A 303 -0.15 2.58 -4.17
N MET A 304 -1.03 3.40 -4.77
CA MET A 304 -2.22 2.96 -5.48
C MET A 304 -1.95 2.75 -6.96
N LEU A 305 -2.93 2.13 -7.63
CA LEU A 305 -2.95 2.15 -9.08
C LEU A 305 -3.28 3.55 -9.58
N ASP A 306 -2.65 3.93 -10.69
CA ASP A 306 -3.02 5.11 -11.45
C ASP A 306 -4.45 4.95 -11.99
N ASP A 307 -5.21 6.04 -12.06
CA ASP A 307 -6.58 6.06 -12.61
C ASP A 307 -6.65 5.63 -14.08
N GLU A 308 -5.52 5.71 -14.79
CA GLU A 308 -5.31 5.26 -16.17
C GLU A 308 -4.85 3.79 -16.26
N ASP A 309 -4.61 3.09 -15.14
CA ASP A 309 -4.15 1.69 -15.14
C ASP A 309 -5.25 0.75 -15.67
N ARG A 310 -4.89 -0.07 -16.67
CA ARG A 310 -5.83 -1.03 -17.28
C ARG A 310 -6.37 -2.06 -16.29
N ARG A 311 -5.62 -2.40 -15.24
CA ARG A 311 -6.08 -3.32 -14.19
C ARG A 311 -7.24 -2.70 -13.43
N LEU A 312 -7.21 -1.40 -13.18
CA LEU A 312 -8.28 -0.67 -12.51
C LEU A 312 -9.56 -0.65 -13.38
N GLU A 313 -9.42 -0.43 -14.69
CA GLU A 313 -10.54 -0.53 -15.64
C GLU A 313 -11.18 -1.93 -15.64
N LEU A 314 -10.36 -2.99 -15.60
CA LEU A 314 -10.87 -4.37 -15.50
C LEU A 314 -11.59 -4.64 -14.18
N ILE A 315 -11.08 -4.10 -13.07
CA ILE A 315 -11.73 -4.21 -11.76
C ILE A 315 -13.10 -3.51 -11.78
N GLU A 316 -13.17 -2.27 -12.27
CA GLU A 316 -14.42 -1.51 -12.39
C GLU A 316 -15.47 -2.26 -13.23
N ARG A 317 -15.05 -2.87 -14.35
CA ARG A 317 -15.95 -3.66 -15.21
C ARG A 317 -16.49 -4.91 -14.50
N LYS A 318 -15.68 -5.59 -13.70
CA LYS A 318 -16.08 -6.80 -12.97
C LYS A 318 -16.98 -6.49 -11.76
N ALA A 319 -16.80 -5.35 -11.12
CA ALA A 319 -17.60 -4.92 -9.96
C ALA A 319 -19.11 -4.82 -10.25
N CYS A 320 -19.52 -4.79 -11.52
CA CYS A 320 -20.93 -4.78 -11.95
C CYS A 320 -21.75 -6.04 -11.60
N LEU A 321 -21.11 -7.17 -11.30
CA LEU A 321 -21.82 -8.46 -11.23
C LEU A 321 -22.25 -8.85 -9.80
N ASP A 322 -21.76 -8.15 -8.78
CA ASP A 322 -21.98 -8.52 -7.38
C ASP A 322 -23.01 -7.59 -6.73
N SER A 323 -24.30 -7.80 -7.01
CA SER A 323 -25.39 -7.10 -6.30
C SER A 323 -25.36 -7.46 -4.81
N ARG A 324 -25.34 -6.47 -3.92
CA ARG A 324 -25.44 -6.70 -2.48
C ARG A 324 -26.90 -6.82 -2.07
N SER A 325 -27.20 -7.72 -1.13
CA SER A 325 -28.55 -7.86 -0.59
C SER A 325 -28.95 -6.62 0.21
N ASP A 326 -30.19 -6.18 0.03
CA ASP A 326 -30.80 -5.16 0.87
C ASP A 326 -31.02 -5.73 2.27
N VAL A 327 -30.17 -5.31 3.21
CA VAL A 327 -30.32 -5.59 4.63
C VAL A 327 -30.91 -4.37 5.30
N SER A 328 -31.90 -4.56 6.19
CA SER A 328 -32.46 -3.46 6.98
C SER A 328 -31.35 -2.70 7.71
N TRP A 329 -31.36 -1.37 7.56
CA TRP A 329 -30.35 -0.48 8.12
C TRP A 329 -30.95 0.54 9.10
N GLU A 330 -32.12 0.27 9.67
CA GLU A 330 -32.85 1.17 10.57
C GLU A 330 -32.00 1.71 11.72
N GLN A 331 -31.18 0.85 12.35
CA GLN A 331 -30.26 1.26 13.41
C GLN A 331 -29.18 2.23 12.92
N TYR A 332 -28.71 2.06 11.68
CA TYR A 332 -27.78 3.00 11.06
C TYR A 332 -28.47 4.31 10.71
N LYS A 333 -29.72 4.27 10.24
CA LYS A 333 -30.53 5.45 9.96
C LYS A 333 -30.71 6.32 11.19
N ILE A 334 -31.04 5.73 12.34
CA ILE A 334 -31.15 6.47 13.62
C ILE A 334 -29.82 7.19 13.95
N ARG A 335 -28.68 6.52 13.80
CA ARG A 335 -27.36 7.12 14.06
C ARG A 335 -27.01 8.24 13.07
N HIS A 336 -27.35 8.05 11.79
CA HIS A 336 -27.17 9.07 10.76
C HIS A 336 -28.05 10.30 11.02
N ASP A 337 -29.32 10.10 11.41
CA ASP A 337 -30.25 11.17 11.76
C ASP A 337 -29.77 11.94 13.00
N GLN A 338 -29.26 11.24 14.02
CA GLN A 338 -28.64 11.87 15.19
C GLN A 338 -27.45 12.75 14.77
N GLN A 339 -26.57 12.26 13.90
CA GLN A 339 -25.42 13.01 13.42
C GLN A 339 -25.82 14.23 12.60
N ARG A 340 -26.81 14.11 11.71
CA ARG A 340 -27.37 15.25 10.97
C ARG A 340 -27.96 16.32 11.90
N LYS A 341 -28.66 15.91 12.96
CA LYS A 341 -29.22 16.82 13.97
C LYS A 341 -28.12 17.51 14.79
N GLN A 342 -27.14 16.75 15.28
CA GLN A 342 -26.04 17.26 16.09
C GLN A 342 -25.20 18.30 15.34
N LEU A 343 -24.94 18.06 14.04
CA LEU A 343 -24.11 18.93 13.21
C LEU A 343 -24.92 19.88 12.32
N ALA A 344 -26.26 19.94 12.48
CA ALA A 344 -27.16 20.77 11.67
C ALA A 344 -26.96 20.65 10.14
N LEU A 345 -26.73 19.43 9.63
CA LEU A 345 -26.37 19.18 8.21
C LEU A 345 -27.55 19.29 7.23
N GLY A 346 -28.78 19.42 7.72
CA GLY A 346 -29.99 19.33 6.91
C GLY A 346 -30.23 17.91 6.35
N THR A 347 -31.11 17.79 5.36
CA THR A 347 -31.53 16.52 4.74
C THR A 347 -30.98 16.32 3.32
N GLY A 348 -30.19 17.27 2.81
CA GLY A 348 -29.64 17.21 1.46
C GLY A 348 -28.70 16.03 1.25
N ARG A 349 -28.65 15.56 0.00
CA ARG A 349 -27.74 14.53 -0.52
C ARG A 349 -26.95 15.06 -1.72
N PRO A 350 -25.96 15.95 -1.50
CA PRO A 350 -25.31 16.70 -2.57
C PRO A 350 -24.41 15.85 -3.49
N ILE A 351 -23.82 14.76 -2.99
CA ILE A 351 -22.98 13.86 -3.77
C ILE A 351 -23.85 12.94 -4.59
N THR A 352 -24.75 12.19 -3.95
CA THR A 352 -25.50 11.16 -4.69
C THR A 352 -26.71 11.71 -5.44
N ARG A 353 -27.23 12.88 -5.01
CA ARG A 353 -28.50 13.45 -5.48
C ARG A 353 -29.65 12.44 -5.46
N SER A 354 -29.56 11.43 -4.59
CA SER A 354 -30.57 10.40 -4.46
C SER A 354 -31.80 10.90 -3.70
N LEU A 355 -32.95 10.31 -3.97
CA LEU A 355 -34.17 10.50 -3.21
C LEU A 355 -34.42 9.28 -2.30
N PRO A 356 -34.93 9.47 -1.06
CA PRO A 356 -35.20 8.35 -0.17
C PRO A 356 -36.15 7.32 -0.78
N GLY A 357 -35.75 6.04 -0.76
CA GLY A 357 -36.55 4.93 -1.32
C GLY A 357 -36.63 4.88 -2.85
N VAL A 358 -35.94 5.77 -3.58
CA VAL A 358 -35.86 5.74 -5.04
C VAL A 358 -34.46 5.30 -5.45
N ASN A 359 -34.37 4.24 -6.26
CA ASN A 359 -33.10 3.80 -6.83
C ASN A 359 -32.74 4.61 -8.09
N ASP A 360 -32.66 5.93 -7.92
CA ASP A 360 -32.22 6.88 -8.94
C ASP A 360 -31.20 7.81 -8.29
N LEU A 361 -29.98 7.82 -8.83
CA LEU A 361 -28.84 8.58 -8.30
C LEU A 361 -28.11 9.28 -9.43
N GLN A 362 -27.64 10.50 -9.13
CA GLN A 362 -26.84 11.32 -10.03
C GLN A 362 -25.55 11.72 -9.31
N VAL A 363 -24.65 10.75 -9.18
CA VAL A 363 -23.28 10.96 -8.64
C VAL A 363 -22.43 11.82 -9.59
N PRO A 364 -21.34 12.45 -9.10
CA PRO A 364 -20.45 13.22 -9.96
C PRO A 364 -19.94 12.43 -11.16
N ASP A 365 -19.75 13.09 -12.29
CA ASP A 365 -19.38 12.49 -13.58
C ASP A 365 -18.07 11.67 -13.57
N PHE A 366 -17.14 12.01 -12.67
CA PHE A 366 -15.89 11.30 -12.46
C PHE A 366 -16.01 10.13 -11.47
N TYR A 367 -17.14 9.95 -10.80
CA TYR A 367 -17.35 8.81 -9.91
C TYR A 367 -17.54 7.51 -10.69
N TRP A 368 -17.34 6.39 -10.02
CA TRP A 368 -17.60 5.07 -10.59
C TRP A 368 -19.10 4.78 -10.57
N HIS A 369 -19.86 5.32 -11.53
CA HIS A 369 -21.33 5.24 -11.56
C HIS A 369 -21.87 3.81 -11.33
N ARG A 370 -21.22 2.81 -11.95
CA ARG A 370 -21.59 1.39 -11.83
C ARG A 370 -21.45 0.88 -10.39
N PHE A 371 -20.38 1.26 -9.70
CA PHE A 371 -20.20 0.91 -8.29
C PHE A 371 -21.35 1.49 -7.46
N TRP A 372 -21.65 2.78 -7.64
CA TRP A 372 -22.68 3.47 -6.86
C TRP A 372 -24.09 2.89 -7.05
N GLN A 373 -24.44 2.49 -8.28
CA GLN A 373 -25.71 1.84 -8.59
C GLN A 373 -25.90 0.48 -7.90
N THR A 374 -24.81 -0.18 -7.50
CA THR A 374 -24.85 -1.48 -6.78
C THR A 374 -24.78 -1.34 -5.27
N GLN A 375 -24.54 -0.13 -4.75
CA GLN A 375 -24.45 0.09 -3.31
C GLN A 375 -25.84 0.33 -2.70
N PRO A 376 -26.09 -0.12 -1.46
CA PRO A 376 -27.34 0.15 -0.77
C PRO A 376 -27.42 1.61 -0.30
N GLU A 377 -28.65 2.10 -0.05
CA GLU A 377 -28.92 3.49 0.37
C GLU A 377 -28.08 3.93 1.59
N ARG A 378 -27.82 3.01 2.53
CA ARG A 378 -26.95 3.27 3.69
C ARG A 378 -25.59 3.85 3.28
N VAL A 379 -24.98 3.33 2.21
CA VAL A 379 -23.66 3.73 1.72
C VAL A 379 -23.74 5.11 1.06
N TRP A 380 -24.80 5.36 0.30
CA TRP A 380 -25.10 6.68 -0.28
C TRP A 380 -25.21 7.75 0.80
N GLU A 381 -26.00 7.48 1.84
CA GLU A 381 -26.18 8.37 2.98
C GLU A 381 -24.86 8.64 3.72
N THR A 382 -24.00 7.62 3.88
CA THR A 382 -22.69 7.77 4.50
C THR A 382 -21.79 8.72 3.72
N VAL A 383 -21.72 8.66 2.39
CA VAL A 383 -20.86 9.58 1.61
C VAL A 383 -21.39 11.01 1.63
N ASP A 384 -22.71 11.20 1.56
CA ASP A 384 -23.35 12.52 1.60
C ASP A 384 -23.12 13.21 2.95
N ILE A 385 -23.29 12.49 4.06
CA ILE A 385 -23.02 13.04 5.39
C ILE A 385 -21.55 13.39 5.55
N ASN A 386 -20.62 12.54 5.10
CA ASN A 386 -19.19 12.85 5.18
C ASN A 386 -18.83 14.09 4.35
N PHE A 387 -19.40 14.24 3.15
CA PHE A 387 -19.23 15.46 2.35
C PHE A 387 -19.73 16.70 3.10
N LEU A 388 -20.96 16.67 3.63
CA LEU A 388 -21.54 17.80 4.36
C LEU A 388 -20.72 18.17 5.60
N LYS A 389 -20.20 17.17 6.32
CA LYS A 389 -19.27 17.39 7.45
C LYS A 389 -18.02 18.15 7.01
N ARG A 390 -17.50 17.91 5.80
CA ARG A 390 -16.30 18.61 5.28
C ARG A 390 -16.63 20.00 4.76
N MET A 391 -17.82 20.19 4.20
CA MET A 391 -18.31 21.51 3.83
C MET A 391 -18.44 22.44 5.05
N LEU A 392 -18.87 21.93 6.22
CA LEU A 392 -18.83 22.69 7.47
C LEU A 392 -17.42 23.11 7.90
N GLN A 393 -16.40 22.34 7.50
CA GLN A 393 -14.99 22.63 7.74
C GLN A 393 -14.36 23.49 6.63
N GLY A 394 -15.16 23.95 5.66
CA GLY A 394 -14.73 24.88 4.62
C GLY A 394 -13.99 24.26 3.43
N TYR A 395 -14.04 22.94 3.22
CA TYR A 395 -13.39 22.32 2.06
C TYR A 395 -14.20 21.19 1.40
N ASP A 396 -13.96 21.00 0.10
CA ASP A 396 -14.47 19.89 -0.69
C ASP A 396 -13.59 18.65 -0.48
N MET A 397 -14.20 17.54 -0.03
CA MET A 397 -13.47 16.29 0.20
C MET A 397 -12.94 15.64 -1.08
N ASN A 398 -13.46 16.01 -2.25
CA ASN A 398 -13.03 15.51 -3.56
C ASN A 398 -11.81 16.26 -4.12
N HIS A 399 -11.39 17.36 -3.48
CA HIS A 399 -10.26 18.16 -3.95
C HIS A 399 -8.89 17.51 -3.66
N LYS A 400 -8.78 16.76 -2.55
CA LYS A 400 -7.57 16.05 -2.14
C LYS A 400 -7.91 14.62 -1.77
N ASP A 401 -7.03 13.68 -2.12
CA ASP A 401 -7.31 12.27 -1.91
C ASP A 401 -7.46 11.96 -0.41
N ARG A 402 -8.60 11.38 -0.07
CA ARG A 402 -8.99 10.97 1.28
C ARG A 402 -9.68 9.63 1.20
N TRP A 403 -9.57 8.89 2.29
CA TRP A 403 -10.02 7.51 2.37
C TRP A 403 -11.09 7.38 3.44
N ILE A 404 -12.31 7.06 2.99
CA ILE A 404 -13.45 6.84 3.86
C ILE A 404 -13.79 5.36 3.81
N ASP A 405 -13.87 4.68 4.96
CA ASP A 405 -14.49 3.35 5.00
C ASP A 405 -16.01 3.51 5.04
N LEU A 406 -16.66 3.30 3.89
CA LEU A 406 -18.11 3.39 3.74
C LEU A 406 -18.84 2.20 4.38
N SER A 407 -18.12 1.16 4.83
CA SER A 407 -18.72 0.01 5.52
C SER A 407 -19.06 0.30 6.98
N GLN A 408 -18.61 1.42 7.53
CA GLN A 408 -18.89 1.82 8.92
C GLN A 408 -19.97 2.92 8.96
N GLY A 409 -20.46 3.22 10.17
CA GLY A 409 -21.37 4.35 10.39
C GLY A 409 -20.59 5.66 10.49
N VAL A 410 -21.24 6.77 10.16
CA VAL A 410 -20.64 8.13 10.18
C VAL A 410 -20.21 8.60 11.59
N ASP A 411 -20.70 7.93 12.63
CA ASP A 411 -20.39 8.10 14.05
C ASP A 411 -19.03 7.53 14.46
N ARG A 412 -18.48 6.56 13.71
CA ARG A 412 -17.23 5.86 14.07
C ARG A 412 -15.96 6.60 13.67
N SER A 413 -16.07 7.87 13.28
CA SER A 413 -14.96 8.79 12.96
C SER A 413 -13.77 8.12 12.24
N ASN A 414 -13.93 7.87 10.95
CA ASN A 414 -12.90 7.27 10.10
C ASN A 414 -11.89 8.28 9.56
N GLU A 415 -11.87 9.54 9.98
CA GLU A 415 -11.02 10.56 9.36
C GLU A 415 -10.79 11.77 10.29
N GLY A 416 -9.63 11.79 10.96
CA GLY A 416 -9.12 13.00 11.60
C GLY A 416 -8.43 13.93 10.59
N ILE A 417 -8.40 15.24 10.85
CA ILE A 417 -7.70 16.24 10.00
C ILE A 417 -6.21 15.88 9.82
N ALA A 418 -5.61 15.26 10.84
CA ALA A 418 -4.24 14.72 10.81
C ALA A 418 -4.00 13.61 9.75
N GLY A 419 -5.06 13.00 9.22
CA GLY A 419 -5.05 11.83 8.33
C GLY A 419 -4.90 12.12 6.83
N VAL A 420 -4.72 13.37 6.40
CA VAL A 420 -4.56 13.68 4.96
C VAL A 420 -3.36 12.92 4.38
N GLY A 421 -3.59 12.14 3.32
CA GLY A 421 -2.57 11.31 2.69
C GLY A 421 -2.21 10.02 3.43
N VAL A 422 -2.90 9.67 4.53
CA VAL A 422 -2.68 8.43 5.29
C VAL A 422 -3.97 7.62 5.34
N ALA A 423 -3.92 6.36 4.90
CA ALA A 423 -5.05 5.44 4.98
C ALA A 423 -5.37 5.06 6.43
N HIS A 424 -6.64 4.76 6.69
CA HIS A 424 -7.05 4.08 7.91
C HIS A 424 -6.78 2.57 7.82
N CYS A 425 -6.92 1.87 8.95
CA CYS A 425 -6.79 0.42 8.98
C CYS A 425 -7.85 -0.20 8.07
N ILE A 426 -7.40 -0.91 7.04
CA ILE A 426 -8.30 -1.67 6.15
C ILE A 426 -8.89 -2.84 6.93
N THR A 427 -10.21 -2.99 6.85
CA THR A 427 -10.94 -4.11 7.46
C THR A 427 -11.26 -5.17 6.41
N PRO A 428 -11.30 -6.47 6.77
CA PRO A 428 -11.51 -7.55 5.81
C PRO A 428 -12.79 -7.43 4.96
N LYS A 429 -13.84 -6.82 5.51
CA LYS A 429 -15.13 -6.57 4.86
C LYS A 429 -15.41 -5.09 4.61
N GLY A 430 -14.36 -4.27 4.64
CA GLY A 430 -14.45 -2.82 4.49
C GLY A 430 -14.88 -2.40 3.08
N ILE A 431 -15.31 -1.15 2.97
CA ILE A 431 -15.57 -0.47 1.69
C ILE A 431 -14.71 0.81 1.68
N PRO A 432 -13.37 0.68 1.64
CA PRO A 432 -12.49 1.83 1.50
C PRO A 432 -12.82 2.57 0.20
N PHE A 433 -13.04 3.88 0.28
CA PHE A 433 -13.44 4.74 -0.81
C PHE A 433 -12.45 5.90 -0.96
N SER A 434 -11.95 6.13 -2.18
CA SER A 434 -11.13 7.29 -2.52
C SER A 434 -12.03 8.42 -3.01
N THR A 435 -11.96 9.57 -2.33
CA THR A 435 -12.80 10.74 -2.63
C THR A 435 -12.47 11.38 -3.98
N THR A 436 -11.19 11.43 -4.36
CA THR A 436 -10.78 12.02 -5.64
C THR A 436 -11.13 11.16 -6.84
N ARG A 437 -11.10 9.83 -6.67
CA ARG A 437 -11.49 8.87 -7.69
C ARG A 437 -13.00 8.66 -7.77
N GLY A 438 -13.72 8.91 -6.67
CA GLY A 438 -15.15 8.65 -6.61
C GLY A 438 -15.53 7.17 -6.71
N GLY A 439 -14.62 6.29 -6.31
CA GLY A 439 -14.76 4.83 -6.40
C GLY A 439 -14.10 4.09 -5.24
N PRO A 440 -14.36 2.77 -5.12
CA PRO A 440 -13.75 1.95 -4.08
C PRO A 440 -12.25 1.75 -4.34
N VAL A 441 -11.51 1.55 -3.26
CA VAL A 441 -10.15 0.99 -3.32
C VAL A 441 -10.29 -0.51 -3.57
N SER A 442 -9.64 -1.00 -4.62
CA SER A 442 -9.70 -2.41 -4.98
C SER A 442 -8.94 -3.28 -3.96
N GLY A 443 -9.26 -4.57 -3.91
CA GLY A 443 -8.53 -5.52 -3.06
C GLY A 443 -7.05 -5.62 -3.45
N MET A 444 -6.72 -5.46 -4.74
CA MET A 444 -5.32 -5.41 -5.19
C MET A 444 -4.58 -4.17 -4.67
N GLU A 445 -5.22 -3.00 -4.72
CA GLU A 445 -4.67 -1.77 -4.12
C GLU A 445 -4.55 -1.88 -2.59
N ALA A 446 -5.52 -2.51 -1.94
CA ALA A 446 -5.47 -2.78 -0.51
C ALA A 446 -4.27 -3.68 -0.13
N LEU A 447 -3.92 -4.66 -0.97
CA LEU A 447 -2.73 -5.51 -0.82
C LEU A 447 -1.43 -4.72 -1.02
N SER A 448 -1.40 -3.73 -1.90
CA SER A 448 -0.24 -2.82 -2.06
C SER A 448 0.12 -2.14 -0.73
N LEU A 449 -0.89 -1.69 0.02
CA LEU A 449 -0.71 -1.11 1.36
C LEU A 449 -0.32 -2.11 2.45
N GLN A 450 -0.18 -3.39 2.13
CA GLN A 450 0.40 -4.39 3.02
C GLN A 450 1.91 -4.55 2.78
N GLY A 451 2.44 -3.84 1.78
CA GLY A 451 3.83 -3.88 1.37
C GLY A 451 4.17 -5.14 0.57
N LEU A 452 3.21 -5.65 -0.20
CA LEU A 452 3.34 -6.89 -0.97
C LEU A 452 3.77 -6.59 -2.42
N PRO A 453 4.70 -7.37 -3.01
CA PRO A 453 5.20 -7.15 -4.37
C PRO A 453 4.21 -7.68 -5.41
N LEU A 454 3.21 -6.87 -5.75
CA LEU A 454 2.08 -7.27 -6.61
C LEU A 454 2.47 -7.65 -8.03
N ASP A 455 3.59 -7.13 -8.53
CA ASP A 455 4.14 -7.36 -9.87
C ASP A 455 4.56 -8.81 -10.11
N ARG A 456 4.99 -9.51 -9.06
CA ARG A 456 5.34 -10.95 -9.11
C ARG A 456 4.23 -11.89 -8.63
N MET A 457 3.12 -11.34 -8.14
CA MET A 457 2.03 -12.13 -7.57
C MET A 457 0.99 -12.53 -8.63
N LEU A 458 0.50 -13.76 -8.51
CA LEU A 458 -0.58 -14.33 -9.30
C LEU A 458 -1.92 -14.13 -8.58
N LEU A 459 -2.56 -12.97 -8.79
CA LEU A 459 -3.82 -12.55 -8.16
C LEU A 459 -5.06 -12.72 -9.05
N THR A 460 -5.01 -13.62 -10.03
CA THR A 460 -6.04 -13.71 -11.08
C THR A 460 -7.28 -14.53 -10.70
N ARG A 461 -7.23 -15.29 -9.60
CA ARG A 461 -8.30 -16.24 -9.23
C ARG A 461 -9.19 -15.72 -8.11
N GLU A 462 -8.65 -14.90 -7.24
CA GLU A 462 -9.31 -14.32 -6.09
C GLU A 462 -10.29 -13.24 -6.52
N THR A 463 -11.46 -13.25 -5.89
CA THR A 463 -12.44 -12.17 -5.99
C THR A 463 -11.93 -10.91 -5.28
N ASN A 464 -12.50 -9.76 -5.62
CA ASN A 464 -12.14 -8.51 -4.94
C ASN A 464 -12.39 -8.57 -3.42
N ALA A 465 -13.43 -9.31 -2.99
CA ALA A 465 -13.73 -9.54 -1.57
C ALA A 465 -12.66 -10.40 -0.88
N GLU A 466 -12.19 -11.46 -1.52
CA GLU A 466 -11.11 -12.30 -0.99
C GLU A 466 -9.78 -11.55 -0.90
N LEU A 467 -9.46 -10.72 -1.90
CA LEU A 467 -8.28 -9.84 -1.86
C LEU A 467 -8.38 -8.82 -0.71
N MET A 468 -9.57 -8.25 -0.48
CA MET A 468 -9.82 -7.34 0.64
C MET A 468 -9.69 -8.06 2.00
N ASP A 469 -10.19 -9.29 2.11
CA ASP A 469 -10.03 -10.12 3.30
C ASP A 469 -8.55 -10.38 3.62
N MET A 470 -7.78 -10.75 2.60
CA MET A 470 -6.34 -10.92 2.72
C MET A 470 -5.66 -9.63 3.18
N ALA A 471 -5.97 -8.49 2.57
CA ALA A 471 -5.38 -7.21 2.95
C ALA A 471 -5.72 -6.78 4.39
N GLY A 472 -6.97 -6.97 4.81
CA GLY A 472 -7.41 -6.63 6.17
C GLY A 472 -6.71 -7.47 7.25
N ASN A 473 -6.43 -8.73 6.95
CA ASN A 473 -5.83 -9.70 7.87
C ASN A 473 -4.29 -9.74 7.82
N ALA A 474 -3.67 -9.31 6.72
CA ALA A 474 -2.23 -9.40 6.53
C ALA A 474 -1.42 -8.59 7.57
N MET A 475 -0.28 -9.17 7.96
CA MET A 475 0.84 -8.42 8.53
C MET A 475 1.40 -7.45 7.49
N LYS A 476 2.02 -6.37 7.96
CA LYS A 476 2.68 -5.40 7.07
C LYS A 476 4.11 -5.85 6.88
N SER A 477 4.51 -6.06 5.64
CA SER A 477 5.84 -6.59 5.31
C SER A 477 6.96 -5.73 5.92
N THR A 478 6.85 -4.40 5.87
CA THR A 478 7.83 -3.47 6.45
C THR A 478 7.93 -3.57 7.97
N VAL A 479 6.79 -3.69 8.66
CA VAL A 479 6.73 -3.79 10.12
C VAL A 479 7.27 -5.14 10.59
N VAL A 480 6.78 -6.25 10.01
CA VAL A 480 7.25 -7.59 10.42
C VAL A 480 8.72 -7.80 10.06
N CYS A 481 9.20 -7.22 8.95
CA CYS A 481 10.62 -7.24 8.60
C CYS A 481 11.47 -6.50 9.64
N ALA A 482 11.07 -5.30 10.06
CA ALA A 482 11.77 -4.56 11.11
C ALA A 482 11.85 -5.37 12.42
N VAL A 483 10.75 -6.03 12.80
CA VAL A 483 10.71 -6.88 14.01
C VAL A 483 11.60 -8.13 13.86
N MET A 484 11.56 -8.80 12.71
CA MET A 484 12.44 -9.95 12.39
C MET A 484 13.91 -9.56 12.46
N LEU A 485 14.30 -8.50 11.77
CA LEU A 485 15.68 -8.02 11.73
C LEU A 485 16.16 -7.57 13.11
N ALA A 486 15.35 -6.82 13.85
CA ALA A 486 15.69 -6.39 15.20
C ALA A 486 15.89 -7.58 16.15
N GLY A 487 15.03 -8.60 16.12
CA GLY A 487 15.20 -9.82 16.91
C GLY A 487 16.49 -10.55 16.56
N LEU A 488 16.77 -10.75 15.27
CA LEU A 488 17.98 -11.43 14.80
C LEU A 488 19.25 -10.66 15.18
N ILE A 489 19.27 -9.34 15.00
CA ILE A 489 20.40 -8.46 15.32
C ILE A 489 20.62 -8.33 16.84
N ALA A 490 19.56 -8.44 17.63
CA ALA A 490 19.68 -8.42 19.09
C ALA A 490 20.43 -9.64 19.62
N VAL A 491 20.21 -10.82 19.02
CA VAL A 491 20.77 -12.09 19.48
C VAL A 491 21.28 -12.97 18.32
N PRO A 492 22.28 -12.53 17.54
CA PRO A 492 22.80 -13.33 16.43
C PRO A 492 23.36 -14.68 16.92
N GLN A 493 23.79 -14.78 18.17
CA GLN A 493 24.35 -16.00 18.77
C GLN A 493 23.33 -17.12 18.94
N ILE A 494 22.02 -16.81 18.94
CA ILE A 494 21.01 -17.87 19.00
C ILE A 494 21.00 -18.72 17.74
N LEU A 495 21.51 -18.18 16.62
CA LEU A 495 21.79 -18.90 15.39
C LEU A 495 23.11 -19.64 15.56
N GLN A 496 23.10 -20.78 16.26
CA GLN A 496 24.29 -21.62 16.36
C GLN A 496 24.61 -22.31 15.02
N ASN A 497 25.89 -22.61 14.82
CA ASN A 497 26.38 -23.52 13.79
C ASN A 497 26.12 -24.96 14.26
N ASP A 498 24.89 -25.45 14.09
CA ASP A 498 24.71 -26.91 14.15
C ASP A 498 25.47 -27.48 12.94
N GLU A 499 26.38 -28.43 13.18
CA GLU A 499 27.21 -29.06 12.15
C GLU A 499 26.37 -29.45 10.93
N ALA A 500 26.85 -29.01 9.76
CA ALA A 500 26.49 -29.48 8.42
C ALA A 500 25.11 -30.16 8.34
N GLY A 501 24.04 -29.40 8.56
CA GLY A 501 22.71 -29.81 8.12
C GLY A 501 22.80 -30.13 6.63
N SER A 502 22.73 -31.42 6.31
CA SER A 502 22.86 -31.96 4.97
C SER A 502 22.00 -31.14 4.02
N ILE A 503 22.67 -30.47 3.10
CA ILE A 503 22.07 -29.72 1.99
C ILE A 503 21.19 -30.72 1.24
N PRO A 504 19.84 -30.59 1.24
CA PRO A 504 19.09 -31.16 0.13
C PRO A 504 19.53 -30.33 -1.09
N PRO A 505 20.00 -30.96 -2.18
CA PRO A 505 20.31 -30.23 -3.41
C PRO A 505 18.99 -29.67 -3.96
N GLY A 506 18.65 -28.44 -3.56
CA GLY A 506 17.57 -27.66 -4.15
C GLY A 506 18.14 -26.91 -5.34
N ASP A 507 17.92 -27.48 -6.52
CA ASP A 507 18.31 -26.96 -7.83
C ASP A 507 18.21 -25.43 -7.91
N THR A 508 19.37 -24.78 -8.03
CA THR A 508 19.47 -23.49 -8.73
C THR A 508 19.86 -23.75 -10.17
N GLN A 509 19.25 -24.75 -10.82
CA GLN A 509 19.19 -24.75 -12.26
C GLN A 509 18.18 -23.68 -12.63
N THR A 510 18.68 -22.47 -12.91
CA THR A 510 17.96 -21.61 -13.85
C THR A 510 17.70 -22.47 -15.07
N PRO A 511 16.44 -22.79 -15.42
CA PRO A 511 16.18 -23.59 -16.59
C PRO A 511 16.80 -22.84 -17.76
N ARG A 512 17.82 -23.45 -18.37
CA ARG A 512 18.38 -22.94 -19.61
C ARG A 512 17.21 -22.94 -20.59
N LEU A 513 16.73 -21.77 -20.96
CA LEU A 513 15.71 -21.62 -21.98
C LEU A 513 16.32 -22.13 -23.28
N VAL A 514 16.03 -23.38 -23.63
CA VAL A 514 16.42 -23.97 -24.90
C VAL A 514 15.28 -23.68 -25.88
N PRO A 515 15.56 -23.10 -27.06
CA PRO A 515 14.53 -22.87 -28.06
C PRO A 515 13.83 -24.19 -28.41
N ASN A 516 12.50 -24.19 -28.47
CA ASN A 516 11.72 -25.37 -28.81
C ASN A 516 11.97 -25.76 -30.28
N GLU A 517 12.65 -26.89 -30.51
CA GLU A 517 13.01 -27.40 -31.83
C GLU A 517 11.81 -27.79 -32.70
N VAL A 518 10.61 -27.93 -32.11
CA VAL A 518 9.37 -28.30 -32.81
C VAL A 518 8.84 -27.16 -33.68
N TYR A 519 9.16 -25.91 -33.35
CA TYR A 519 8.73 -24.74 -34.13
C TYR A 519 9.94 -24.09 -34.78
N GLY A 520 10.08 -24.26 -36.10
CA GLY A 520 11.10 -23.55 -36.88
C GLY A 520 10.87 -22.04 -36.78
N PHE A 521 11.84 -21.31 -36.21
CA PHE A 521 11.77 -19.86 -36.19
C PHE A 521 11.85 -19.31 -37.61
N VAL A 522 10.83 -18.57 -38.02
CA VAL A 522 10.87 -17.83 -39.28
C VAL A 522 11.68 -16.56 -39.04
N ARG A 523 12.81 -16.43 -39.73
CA ARG A 523 13.60 -15.20 -39.74
C ARG A 523 12.77 -14.07 -40.36
N ARG A 524 12.22 -13.19 -39.53
CA ARG A 524 11.67 -11.89 -39.96
C ARG A 524 12.70 -10.81 -39.69
N THR A 525 13.10 -10.10 -40.74
CA THR A 525 13.87 -8.87 -40.61
C THR A 525 12.94 -7.79 -40.08
N LEU A 526 13.10 -7.40 -38.81
CA LEU A 526 12.50 -6.17 -38.31
C LEU A 526 13.21 -5.00 -39.01
N GLN A 527 12.49 -4.24 -39.84
CA GLN A 527 13.01 -2.96 -40.33
C GLN A 527 12.94 -1.96 -39.18
N VAL A 528 14.04 -1.83 -38.45
CA VAL A 528 14.14 -1.00 -37.22
C VAL A 528 14.32 0.50 -37.53
N ALA A 529 14.61 0.86 -38.79
CA ALA A 529 15.13 2.18 -39.15
C ALA A 529 14.28 3.00 -40.14
N ASP A 530 13.31 2.40 -40.82
CA ASP A 530 12.45 3.14 -41.76
C ASP A 530 11.24 3.68 -40.99
N VAL A 531 11.35 4.91 -40.49
CA VAL A 531 10.20 5.66 -39.96
C VAL A 531 9.54 6.35 -41.16
N PRO A 532 8.33 5.93 -41.60
CA PRO A 532 7.65 6.61 -42.68
C PRO A 532 7.37 8.07 -42.29
N PRO A 533 7.33 9.00 -43.25
CA PRO A 533 6.98 10.39 -42.95
C PRO A 533 5.60 10.44 -42.28
N VAL A 534 5.55 11.10 -41.11
CA VAL A 534 4.33 11.18 -40.31
C VAL A 534 3.51 12.40 -40.73
N ASP A 535 2.31 12.17 -41.24
CA ASP A 535 1.33 13.24 -41.42
C ASP A 535 0.77 13.67 -40.06
N GLN A 536 1.28 14.79 -39.56
CA GLN A 536 0.86 15.35 -38.27
C GLN A 536 -0.62 15.76 -38.26
N SER A 537 -1.17 16.22 -39.38
CA SER A 537 -2.57 16.64 -39.47
C SER A 537 -3.50 15.44 -39.37
N ALA A 538 -3.18 14.37 -40.09
CA ALA A 538 -3.91 13.10 -39.99
C ALA A 538 -3.82 12.51 -38.57
N LEU A 539 -2.64 12.54 -37.96
CA LEU A 539 -2.44 12.05 -36.59
C LEU A 539 -3.25 12.85 -35.56
N LYS A 540 -3.27 14.19 -35.66
CA LYS A 540 -4.09 15.07 -34.81
C LYS A 540 -5.59 14.79 -34.98
N ALA A 541 -6.07 14.64 -36.21
CA ALA A 541 -7.47 14.35 -36.48
C ALA A 541 -7.91 13.01 -35.87
N LYS A 542 -7.10 11.95 -36.06
CA LYS A 542 -7.35 10.64 -35.44
C LYS A 542 -7.24 10.68 -33.91
N ALA A 543 -6.31 11.45 -33.36
CA ALA A 543 -6.19 11.66 -31.92
C ALA A 543 -7.48 12.30 -31.36
N ALA A 544 -7.97 13.37 -32.00
CA ALA A 544 -9.20 14.06 -31.60
C ALA A 544 -10.43 13.15 -31.57
N CYS A 545 -10.52 12.19 -32.49
CA CYS A 545 -11.60 11.22 -32.55
C CYS A 545 -11.48 10.07 -31.52
N SER A 546 -10.30 9.85 -30.94
CA SER A 546 -9.98 8.71 -30.07
C SER A 546 -9.64 9.08 -28.63
N VAL A 547 -9.54 10.35 -28.27
CA VAL A 547 -9.29 10.81 -26.89
C VAL A 547 -10.45 10.44 -25.94
N ILE A 548 -10.21 10.60 -24.64
CA ILE A 548 -11.23 10.47 -23.61
C ILE A 548 -12.13 11.71 -23.63
N CYS A 549 -13.42 11.49 -23.85
CA CYS A 549 -14.47 12.51 -23.79
C CYS A 549 -15.35 12.39 -22.54
N CYS A 550 -15.31 11.25 -21.84
CA CYS A 550 -15.99 11.08 -20.55
C CYS A 550 -15.12 10.19 -19.66
N TYR A 551 -15.02 10.48 -18.37
CA TYR A 551 -14.15 9.74 -17.45
C TYR A 551 -14.41 8.22 -17.47
N CYS A 552 -15.67 7.81 -17.60
CA CYS A 552 -16.09 6.40 -17.71
C CYS A 552 -15.56 5.65 -18.95
N GLU A 553 -15.01 6.35 -19.95
CA GLU A 553 -14.42 5.71 -21.14
C GLU A 553 -13.12 4.97 -20.82
N ARG A 554 -12.38 5.37 -19.79
CA ARG A 554 -11.09 4.75 -19.41
C ARG A 554 -10.15 4.58 -20.63
N GLN A 555 -9.30 3.55 -20.63
CA GLN A 555 -8.33 3.33 -21.69
C GLN A 555 -8.96 2.70 -22.94
N THR A 556 -10.05 1.92 -22.81
CA THR A 556 -10.58 1.15 -23.96
C THR A 556 -12.03 1.44 -24.37
N GLY A 557 -12.83 2.07 -23.52
CA GLY A 557 -14.24 2.37 -23.82
C GLY A 557 -14.44 3.57 -24.75
N VAL A 558 -15.59 3.62 -25.43
CA VAL A 558 -16.00 4.76 -26.28
C VAL A 558 -17.48 5.02 -26.03
N GLN A 559 -17.84 6.30 -25.89
CA GLN A 559 -19.22 6.75 -25.78
C GLN A 559 -19.59 7.60 -27.00
N ASP A 560 -20.72 7.29 -27.63
CA ASP A 560 -21.16 7.97 -28.85
C ASP A 560 -21.91 9.28 -28.57
N SER A 561 -22.57 9.38 -27.42
CA SER A 561 -23.39 10.53 -27.04
C SER A 561 -22.70 11.36 -25.97
N ILE A 562 -21.98 12.39 -26.43
CA ILE A 562 -21.20 13.31 -25.59
C ILE A 562 -21.92 14.65 -25.49
N PHE A 563 -21.84 15.25 -24.30
CA PHE A 563 -22.30 16.59 -24.00
C PHE A 563 -21.09 17.45 -23.62
N LEU A 564 -21.07 18.69 -24.11
CA LEU A 564 -20.03 19.68 -23.84
C LEU A 564 -20.63 20.85 -23.07
N CYS A 565 -19.99 21.23 -21.97
CA CYS A 565 -20.34 22.44 -21.25
C CYS A 565 -19.91 23.67 -22.06
N THR A 566 -20.85 24.55 -22.38
CA THR A 566 -20.59 25.79 -23.14
C THR A 566 -19.78 26.82 -22.37
N LEU A 567 -19.66 26.69 -21.05
CA LEU A 567 -18.97 27.64 -20.18
C LEU A 567 -17.53 27.25 -19.86
N CYS A 568 -17.25 25.96 -19.66
CA CYS A 568 -15.93 25.49 -19.21
C CYS A 568 -15.30 24.41 -20.11
N GLY A 569 -16.00 23.96 -21.15
CA GLY A 569 -15.50 22.93 -22.05
C GLY A 569 -15.43 21.52 -21.47
N HIS A 570 -15.94 21.29 -20.25
CA HIS A 570 -16.05 19.93 -19.68
C HIS A 570 -16.95 19.06 -20.55
N THR A 571 -16.57 17.80 -20.74
CA THR A 571 -17.32 16.82 -21.53
C THR A 571 -17.74 15.62 -20.68
N ALA A 572 -18.99 15.17 -20.85
CA ALA A 572 -19.53 13.98 -20.20
C ALA A 572 -20.46 13.22 -21.16
N CYS A 573 -20.58 11.90 -20.98
CA CYS A 573 -21.53 11.11 -21.76
C CYS A 573 -22.96 11.22 -21.20
N ARG A 574 -23.94 10.73 -21.97
CA ARG A 574 -25.36 10.72 -21.59
C ARG A 574 -25.65 10.07 -20.22
N SER A 575 -24.88 9.07 -19.79
CA SER A 575 -25.11 8.42 -18.49
C SER A 575 -24.42 9.11 -17.31
N CYS A 576 -23.43 9.96 -17.58
CA CYS A 576 -22.58 10.57 -16.53
C CYS A 576 -22.85 12.06 -16.33
N TYR A 577 -23.44 12.77 -17.31
CA TYR A 577 -23.63 14.21 -17.21
C TYR A 577 -24.60 14.61 -16.09
N GLY A 578 -24.41 15.83 -15.57
CA GLY A 578 -25.39 16.56 -14.75
C GLY A 578 -24.95 16.85 -13.33
N ASN A 579 -24.02 16.07 -12.77
CA ASN A 579 -23.35 16.39 -11.51
C ASN A 579 -21.83 16.42 -11.74
N PRO A 580 -21.13 17.54 -11.47
CA PRO A 580 -21.66 18.85 -11.09
C PRO A 580 -22.54 19.49 -12.19
N THR A 581 -23.30 20.50 -11.79
CA THR A 581 -24.21 21.18 -12.71
C THR A 581 -23.43 22.02 -13.72
N HIS A 582 -23.65 21.74 -15.01
CA HIS A 582 -23.04 22.45 -16.13
C HIS A 582 -24.10 22.86 -17.16
N SER A 583 -23.77 23.84 -18.02
CA SER A 583 -24.60 24.22 -19.18
C SER A 583 -24.26 23.33 -20.38
N TYR A 584 -24.77 22.10 -20.35
CA TYR A 584 -24.46 21.09 -21.36
C TYR A 584 -25.22 21.32 -22.67
N ARG A 585 -24.50 21.24 -23.78
CA ARG A 585 -25.03 21.08 -25.13
C ARG A 585 -24.60 19.74 -25.69
N HIS A 586 -25.51 19.05 -26.37
CA HIS A 586 -25.19 17.79 -27.05
C HIS A 586 -24.23 18.01 -28.22
N VAL A 587 -23.18 17.18 -28.30
CA VAL A 587 -22.16 17.20 -29.33
C VAL A 587 -22.20 15.85 -30.04
N SER A 588 -23.08 15.73 -31.03
CA SER A 588 -23.24 14.51 -31.82
C SER A 588 -23.64 14.83 -33.26
N PRO A 589 -23.22 14.00 -34.25
CA PRO A 589 -22.31 12.86 -34.08
C PRO A 589 -20.84 13.27 -34.18
N LEU A 590 -20.04 12.81 -33.21
CA LEU A 590 -18.58 12.79 -33.36
C LEU A 590 -18.21 11.51 -34.11
N SER A 591 -17.37 11.59 -35.15
CA SER A 591 -16.79 10.41 -35.81
C SER A 591 -15.75 9.75 -34.91
N ARG A 592 -16.19 9.18 -33.78
CA ARG A 592 -15.32 8.53 -32.79
C ARG A 592 -14.74 7.24 -33.38
N VAL A 593 -13.50 6.95 -33.04
CA VAL A 593 -12.80 5.71 -33.44
C VAL A 593 -12.34 4.94 -32.21
N LYS A 594 -12.09 3.64 -32.37
CA LYS A 594 -11.63 2.81 -31.24
C LYS A 594 -10.21 3.22 -30.84
N PRO A 595 -9.91 3.28 -29.53
CA PRO A 595 -8.56 3.62 -29.05
C PRO A 595 -7.49 2.66 -29.55
N SER A 596 -7.83 1.39 -29.78
CA SER A 596 -6.91 0.37 -30.31
C SER A 596 -6.39 0.72 -31.71
N GLU A 597 -7.24 1.28 -32.57
CA GLU A 597 -6.85 1.68 -33.94
C GLU A 597 -5.81 2.81 -33.89
N PHE A 598 -6.03 3.82 -33.03
CA PHE A 598 -5.06 4.88 -32.85
C PHE A 598 -3.74 4.39 -32.22
N ILE A 599 -3.81 3.45 -31.27
CA ILE A 599 -2.61 2.83 -30.68
C ILE A 599 -1.79 2.09 -31.76
N GLU A 600 -2.43 1.38 -32.68
CA GLU A 600 -1.77 0.71 -33.81
C GLU A 600 -1.10 1.73 -34.74
N ASP A 601 -1.81 2.81 -35.08
CA ASP A 601 -1.25 3.92 -35.87
C ASP A 601 -0.02 4.53 -35.20
N VAL A 602 -0.09 4.86 -33.90
CA VAL A 602 1.03 5.44 -33.15
C VAL A 602 2.21 4.45 -33.09
N LYS A 603 1.96 3.17 -32.80
CA LYS A 603 3.00 2.13 -32.77
C LYS A 603 3.71 1.93 -34.10
N SER A 604 3.04 2.26 -35.21
CA SER A 604 3.65 2.18 -36.55
C SER A 604 4.65 3.31 -36.84
N VAL A 605 4.58 4.42 -36.11
CA VAL A 605 5.40 5.62 -36.35
C VAL A 605 6.41 5.93 -35.25
N VAL A 606 6.18 5.46 -34.02
CA VAL A 606 7.07 5.77 -32.90
C VAL A 606 8.22 4.75 -32.78
N PRO A 607 9.47 5.20 -32.61
CA PRO A 607 10.60 4.29 -32.47
C PRO A 607 10.63 3.61 -31.09
N MET A 608 11.27 2.46 -30.97
CA MET A 608 11.40 1.76 -29.68
C MET A 608 12.45 2.36 -28.74
N LYS A 609 13.40 3.13 -29.29
CA LYS A 609 14.51 3.75 -28.56
C LYS A 609 14.77 5.15 -29.11
N ILE A 610 14.97 6.12 -28.23
CA ILE A 610 15.24 7.52 -28.57
C ILE A 610 16.41 8.03 -27.72
N ARG A 611 17.21 8.91 -28.31
CA ARG A 611 18.19 9.74 -27.61
C ARG A 611 17.95 11.19 -28.00
N ILE A 612 18.03 12.09 -27.03
CA ILE A 612 17.93 13.53 -27.27
C ILE A 612 19.32 14.04 -27.65
N SER A 613 19.38 14.94 -28.62
CA SER A 613 20.61 15.61 -29.06
C SER A 613 20.37 17.11 -29.19
N GLY A 614 21.42 17.91 -29.03
CA GLY A 614 21.34 19.37 -29.22
C GLY A 614 21.03 20.18 -27.96
N LEU A 615 20.89 19.54 -26.80
CA LEU A 615 20.85 20.19 -25.49
C LEU A 615 22.23 20.08 -24.82
N SER A 616 22.68 21.16 -24.20
CA SER A 616 24.00 21.27 -23.55
C SER A 616 23.90 22.09 -22.27
N ASP A 617 24.89 22.03 -21.40
CA ASP A 617 24.93 22.84 -20.18
C ASP A 617 24.75 24.34 -20.47
N SER A 618 25.32 24.85 -21.58
CA SER A 618 25.15 26.24 -21.99
C SER A 618 23.70 26.61 -22.31
N THR A 619 22.88 25.64 -22.74
CA THR A 619 21.44 25.82 -22.96
C THR A 619 20.70 26.03 -21.63
N PHE A 620 21.19 25.44 -20.54
CA PHE A 620 20.57 25.60 -19.23
C PHE A 620 21.08 26.84 -18.49
N GLU A 621 22.34 27.21 -18.70
CA GLU A 621 22.93 28.44 -18.16
C GLU A 621 22.16 29.71 -18.58
N THR A 622 21.49 29.73 -19.73
CA THR A 622 20.65 30.87 -20.12
C THR A 622 19.46 31.11 -19.21
N PHE A 623 19.02 30.10 -18.45
CA PHE A 623 17.91 30.22 -17.49
C PHE A 623 18.39 30.64 -16.09
N ARG A 624 19.69 30.60 -15.81
CA ARG A 624 20.25 30.97 -14.50
C ARG A 624 19.80 32.35 -13.99
N PRO A 625 19.70 33.40 -14.82
CA PRO A 625 19.23 34.71 -14.36
C PRO A 625 17.79 34.72 -13.85
N LEU A 626 16.95 33.76 -14.23
CA LEU A 626 15.56 33.64 -13.77
C LEU A 626 15.47 33.14 -12.31
N TYR A 627 16.57 32.62 -11.77
CA TYR A 627 16.61 31.95 -10.46
C TYR A 627 17.61 32.65 -9.52
N SER A 628 17.43 33.95 -9.31
CA SER A 628 18.36 34.86 -8.60
C SER A 628 18.38 34.73 -7.06
N GLY A 629 17.80 33.68 -6.47
CA GLY A 629 17.82 33.46 -5.02
C GLY A 629 19.11 32.80 -4.53
N GLU A 630 19.67 33.25 -3.40
CA GLU A 630 20.93 32.71 -2.83
C GLU A 630 20.91 31.20 -2.62
N ILE A 631 19.75 30.64 -2.26
CA ILE A 631 19.53 29.20 -2.08
C ILE A 631 19.67 28.45 -3.41
N LEU A 632 19.10 28.96 -4.50
CA LEU A 632 19.13 28.34 -5.82
C LEU A 632 20.53 28.36 -6.45
N ALA A 633 21.32 29.39 -6.16
CA ALA A 633 22.71 29.47 -6.60
C ALA A 633 23.58 28.33 -6.03
N GLN A 634 23.27 27.85 -4.82
CA GLN A 634 24.00 26.74 -4.18
C GLN A 634 23.69 25.39 -4.85
N PHE A 635 22.46 25.18 -5.31
CA PHE A 635 22.03 23.92 -5.95
C PHE A 635 22.21 23.88 -7.47
N TRP A 636 22.69 24.97 -8.09
CA TRP A 636 22.80 25.07 -9.54
C TRP A 636 23.73 24.00 -10.14
N GLY A 637 24.83 23.68 -9.45
CA GLY A 637 25.75 22.62 -9.86
C GLY A 637 25.08 21.24 -9.90
N ASP A 638 24.35 20.90 -8.85
CA ASP A 638 23.59 19.65 -8.76
C ASP A 638 22.50 19.58 -9.83
N PHE A 639 21.79 20.69 -10.05
CA PHE A 639 20.79 20.82 -11.11
C PHE A 639 21.37 20.54 -12.51
N LEU A 640 22.53 21.14 -12.83
CA LEU A 640 23.20 20.89 -14.10
C LEU A 640 23.65 19.43 -14.23
N GLN A 641 24.15 18.83 -13.16
CA GLN A 641 24.53 17.42 -13.17
C GLN A 641 23.33 16.50 -13.42
N CYS A 642 22.20 16.70 -12.74
CA CYS A 642 20.96 15.95 -12.97
C CYS A 642 20.48 16.12 -14.41
N THR A 643 20.49 17.36 -14.91
CA THR A 643 20.03 17.68 -16.26
C THR A 643 20.91 17.04 -17.33
N ARG A 644 22.24 17.05 -17.12
CA ARG A 644 23.19 16.38 -18.02
C ARG A 644 22.91 14.88 -18.08
N SER A 645 22.72 14.22 -16.94
CA SER A 645 22.35 12.80 -16.88
C SER A 645 21.03 12.51 -17.59
N ALA A 646 20.02 13.37 -17.40
CA ALA A 646 18.71 13.25 -18.03
C ALA A 646 18.76 13.42 -19.57
N VAL A 647 19.53 14.37 -20.08
CA VAL A 647 19.62 14.66 -21.53
C VAL A 647 20.38 13.57 -22.29
N HIS A 648 21.41 12.99 -21.67
CA HIS A 648 22.21 11.91 -22.27
C HIS A 648 21.62 10.51 -22.05
N ASP A 649 20.48 10.42 -21.39
CA ASP A 649 19.78 9.17 -21.12
C ASP A 649 19.33 8.48 -22.42
N GLN A 650 19.15 7.16 -22.33
CA GLN A 650 18.61 6.35 -23.40
C GLN A 650 17.17 5.97 -23.08
N PHE A 651 16.24 6.61 -23.78
CA PHE A 651 14.81 6.42 -23.60
C PHE A 651 14.32 5.20 -24.35
N ARG A 652 13.64 4.29 -23.65
CA ARG A 652 13.04 3.07 -24.20
C ARG A 652 11.52 3.20 -24.16
N PHE A 653 10.85 2.82 -25.24
CA PHE A 653 9.39 2.82 -25.27
C PHE A 653 8.85 1.99 -24.10
N PHE A 654 7.96 2.58 -23.32
CA PHE A 654 7.34 1.96 -22.16
C PHE A 654 5.88 1.63 -22.44
N GLU A 655 5.05 2.65 -22.70
CA GLU A 655 3.62 2.47 -22.96
C GLU A 655 2.99 3.64 -23.75
N ILE A 656 1.73 3.47 -24.14
CA ILE A 656 0.89 4.54 -24.70
C ILE A 656 -0.33 4.68 -23.79
N LYS A 657 -0.49 5.88 -23.21
CA LYS A 657 -1.62 6.23 -22.34
C LYS A 657 -2.62 7.11 -23.09
N ARG A 658 -3.89 6.81 -22.90
CA ARG A 658 -5.01 7.59 -23.43
C ARG A 658 -5.51 8.54 -22.37
N GLY A 659 -5.60 9.82 -22.71
CA GLY A 659 -6.22 10.86 -21.89
C GLY A 659 -7.05 11.82 -22.74
N ARG A 660 -7.20 13.07 -22.28
CA ARG A 660 -7.67 14.19 -23.12
C ARG A 660 -6.67 14.55 -24.22
N LYS A 661 -5.41 14.16 -24.03
CA LYS A 661 -4.38 14.04 -25.05
C LYS A 661 -3.79 12.65 -24.92
N TRP A 662 -3.33 12.06 -26.01
CA TRP A 662 -2.58 10.81 -25.97
C TRP A 662 -1.15 11.09 -25.52
N ARG A 663 -0.56 10.16 -24.78
CA ARG A 663 0.81 10.24 -24.30
C ARG A 663 1.56 8.96 -24.62
N VAL A 664 2.63 9.06 -25.40
CA VAL A 664 3.60 7.98 -25.57
C VAL A 664 4.69 8.17 -24.53
N VAL A 665 4.88 7.17 -23.69
CA VAL A 665 5.79 7.20 -22.54
C VAL A 665 7.05 6.44 -22.92
N TYR A 666 8.20 7.09 -22.74
CA TYR A 666 9.50 6.47 -22.78
C TYR A 666 10.18 6.60 -21.43
N ASP A 667 10.85 5.52 -21.02
CA ASP A 667 11.54 5.44 -19.74
C ASP A 667 13.05 5.33 -19.91
N GLY A 668 13.76 6.07 -19.07
CA GLY A 668 15.21 6.10 -18.97
C GLY A 668 15.67 5.93 -17.52
N ASP A 669 16.98 5.77 -17.35
CA ASP A 669 17.59 5.51 -16.04
C ASP A 669 17.58 6.76 -15.13
N HIS A 670 17.58 7.94 -15.75
CA HIS A 670 17.67 9.25 -15.11
C HIS A 670 16.55 10.22 -15.53
N ALA A 671 15.70 9.86 -16.49
CA ALA A 671 14.61 10.69 -16.94
C ALA A 671 13.46 9.90 -17.58
N SER A 672 12.32 10.57 -17.75
CA SER A 672 11.22 10.09 -18.58
C SER A 672 10.93 11.08 -19.71
N LEU A 673 10.65 10.56 -20.90
CA LEU A 673 10.36 11.35 -22.09
C LEU A 673 8.95 11.04 -22.59
N PHE A 674 8.10 12.06 -22.72
CA PHE A 674 6.72 11.93 -23.14
C PHE A 674 6.49 12.60 -24.49
N LEU A 675 5.87 11.91 -25.44
CA LEU A 675 5.28 12.52 -26.63
C LEU A 675 3.78 12.68 -26.41
N GLU A 676 3.33 13.92 -26.26
CA GLU A 676 1.91 14.25 -26.17
C GLU A 676 1.32 14.55 -27.55
N ILE A 677 0.22 13.88 -27.88
CA ILE A 677 -0.50 14.02 -29.14
C ILE A 677 -1.94 14.42 -28.80
N GLY A 678 -2.26 15.70 -28.96
CA GLY A 678 -3.59 16.25 -28.77
C GLY A 678 -4.20 16.77 -30.08
N PRO A 679 -5.48 17.18 -30.05
CA PRO A 679 -6.12 17.83 -31.20
C PRO A 679 -5.39 19.12 -31.60
N ASP A 680 -4.89 19.88 -30.63
CA ASP A 680 -4.30 21.20 -30.88
C ASP A 680 -2.79 21.12 -31.15
N SER A 681 -2.07 20.23 -30.44
CA SER A 681 -0.59 20.21 -30.45
C SER A 681 -0.01 18.79 -30.40
N ILE A 682 1.21 18.67 -30.94
CA ILE A 682 2.11 17.52 -30.75
C ILE A 682 3.38 18.06 -30.12
N GLN A 683 3.78 17.53 -28.96
CA GLN A 683 4.93 18.06 -28.21
C GLN A 683 5.70 16.96 -27.47
N TRP A 684 7.00 17.17 -27.32
CA TRP A 684 7.88 16.35 -26.50
C TRP A 684 8.12 17.02 -25.14
N LEU A 685 8.01 16.26 -24.06
CA LEU A 685 8.21 16.71 -22.69
C LEU A 685 9.24 15.81 -22.00
N LEU A 686 10.32 16.38 -21.51
CA LEU A 686 11.38 15.67 -20.78
C LEU A 686 11.27 15.98 -19.28
N TYR A 687 11.27 14.93 -18.46
CA TYR A 687 11.22 15.01 -17.00
C TYR A 687 12.44 14.32 -16.40
N GLY A 688 13.33 15.06 -15.74
CA GLY A 688 14.47 14.49 -15.01
C GLY A 688 14.03 13.80 -13.72
N ARG A 689 14.71 12.72 -13.35
CA ARG A 689 14.60 12.02 -12.06
C ARG A 689 15.87 12.26 -11.26
N ASP A 690 15.72 12.58 -9.99
CA ASP A 690 16.87 12.63 -9.09
C ASP A 690 17.39 11.22 -8.82
N SER A 691 18.71 11.06 -8.79
CA SER A 691 19.34 9.84 -8.31
C SER A 691 19.06 9.73 -6.80
N PRO A 692 18.61 8.56 -6.29
CA PRO A 692 18.35 8.36 -4.85
C PRO A 692 19.61 8.55 -3.97
N TYR A 693 20.78 8.72 -4.58
CA TYR A 693 22.06 8.96 -3.91
C TYR A 693 22.44 10.45 -3.77
N ILE A 694 21.68 11.38 -4.35
CA ILE A 694 21.89 12.81 -4.09
C ILE A 694 21.26 13.10 -2.74
N ARG A 695 22.06 12.91 -1.68
CA ARG A 695 21.76 13.50 -0.38
C ARG A 695 21.69 15.00 -0.58
N ILE A 696 20.49 15.58 -0.57
CA ILE A 696 20.32 16.99 -0.22
C ILE A 696 20.68 17.09 1.27
N SER A 697 21.97 17.09 1.56
CA SER A 697 22.51 17.30 2.90
C SER A 697 22.56 18.79 3.17
N ALA A 698 21.39 19.39 3.38
CA ALA A 698 21.18 20.65 4.10
C ALA A 698 19.71 21.06 4.02
N LEU A 699 18.93 20.66 5.04
CA LEU A 699 17.84 21.47 5.60
C LEU A 699 17.75 21.17 7.10
#